data_AF-A0A446CQY3-F1
#
_entry.id   AF-A0A446CQY3-F1
#
_cell.length_a   1.000
_cell.length_b   1.000
_cell.length_c   1.000
_cell.angle_alpha   90.00
_cell.angle_beta   90.00
_cell.angle_gamma   90.00
#
_symmetry.space_group_name_H-M   'P 1'
#
loop_
_entity.id
_entity.type
_entity.pdbx_description
1 polymer ?
#
loop_
_entity_poly.entity_id
_entity_poly.type
_entity_poly.pdbx_seq_one_letter_code
_entity_poly.pdbx_strand_id
1 'polypeptide(L)'
;MPGIQLGTFVHQAQTGTDTRFSLGDQGDLQASGKRNIGNIFTRAWDCITRSDAQVAANKAATSSFVSALREQYGDEIANVMSRDLHAQLSKGRPLTGYRIEQVVAKAERMSNNIQAQNRQLLDNCLPELTDWVVRETGGDAHPGVLSRAETVQVLREAIEGSDAFQQHSFLNALHHVMDMFGEDGEGQATQEFLGHFKDTARQALEHEVSARVMPRSTELRDASGDSTVDHCFDNLPDAERGKLKEIEAYFGGIIKESLRMGGDMSPSKVGSYVGMHEYLESSVEHLQGLDTSAMDDTEKAYVAAMRDDAVHMQALIKDRLGLQGFTPDQMRALTDVNRESGMLEEALGENKLQRIGQEWQDLERQLGDSLEILRGVQPGNEGAGMALQSIIGRGERAHSLASDLPGAMLKGLSGGDLVASDHDAQDILARLGEDGFDGPDIAWMHAQGMNVGDTVMRFSPEQIRLLKTQGLGIELGLQYLDKGVPIHERTLVDDYRDELIVGEPRPLGGGQVSKPYDVTYGRDRMVYKEPQINPETGEESGYGPSSRVLGIDPKQPQMTVRNVATRVVDELLGFNLVPDTRIGVLDGKLGLVMGYAEGIAPRYTVDVDDTARQWGQINAVLGYENPDVLQSVKDGDPETISLLKDLLSVNESRYELGNFDVSDSEQGQRILQLAKGSPQEQEEAQALLRGLPGRVEDGRVIQELRITAMLQRGDRDLNFDDPVVRRGLVKLQLLDALTAQGDRHQANYIVTQDAQGHYTGVVAIDNDQAFGTRIGNPNDLLRRVSGGVVTGPDGVKRTGLQGLNGVMLPGVVDRDMKAAFDALTPEGLRAELAGLLPDPEIEVAVQRLNVIKSHLEQLERNGMVIDADEWGSDLVTATLQDTNSSYVARDRQYINQLREEEDLEREIPERQASL
;
A
#
# COMPACT_ATOMS: atom_id res chain seq x y z
N MET A 1 -11.02 30.15 46.46
CA MET A 1 -11.85 31.36 46.62
C MET A 1 -12.92 31.34 45.53
N PRO A 2 -14.11 31.93 45.73
CA PRO A 2 -15.03 32.15 44.60
C PRO A 2 -14.33 32.98 43.51
N GLY A 3 -14.62 32.68 42.25
CA GLY A 3 -14.10 33.45 41.12
C GLY A 3 -14.66 34.88 41.12
N ILE A 4 -13.83 35.87 40.80
CA ILE A 4 -14.34 37.21 40.51
C ILE A 4 -14.94 37.15 39.10
N GLN A 5 -16.27 37.19 39.00
CA GLN A 5 -16.97 37.11 37.71
C GLN A 5 -16.53 38.20 36.74
N LEU A 6 -16.57 37.89 35.43
CA LEU A 6 -16.07 38.78 34.39
C LEU A 6 -16.74 40.16 34.41
N GLY A 7 -18.05 40.21 34.69
CA GLY A 7 -18.82 41.45 34.81
C GLY A 7 -18.26 42.42 35.87
N THR A 8 -17.64 41.92 36.94
CA THR A 8 -16.98 42.75 37.96
C THR A 8 -15.74 43.44 37.40
N PHE A 9 -14.92 42.75 36.60
CA PHE A 9 -13.77 43.36 35.92
C PHE A 9 -14.21 44.42 34.90
N VAL A 10 -15.24 44.13 34.10
CA VAL A 10 -15.79 45.06 33.09
C VAL A 10 -16.35 46.32 33.76
N HIS A 11 -17.17 46.17 34.81
CA HIS A 11 -17.74 47.30 35.53
C HIS A 11 -16.67 48.18 36.19
N GLN A 12 -15.64 47.57 36.78
CA GLN A 12 -14.51 48.32 37.35
C GLN A 12 -13.70 49.05 36.27
N ALA A 13 -13.46 48.43 35.11
CA ALA A 13 -12.74 49.07 34.00
C ALA A 13 -13.42 50.36 33.51
N GLN A 14 -14.75 50.34 33.40
CA GLN A 14 -15.58 51.49 33.01
C GLN A 14 -15.43 52.72 33.93
N THR A 15 -14.94 52.57 35.17
CA THR A 15 -14.65 53.69 36.07
C THR A 15 -13.46 54.56 35.61
N GLY A 16 -12.62 54.04 34.71
CA GLY A 16 -11.54 54.78 34.09
C GLY A 16 -10.54 53.90 33.36
N THR A 17 -10.34 54.15 32.06
CA THR A 17 -9.42 53.42 31.19
C THR A 17 -7.97 53.40 31.70
N ASP A 18 -7.51 54.49 32.32
CA ASP A 18 -6.17 54.59 32.95
C ASP A 18 -6.09 54.00 34.36
N THR A 19 -7.18 53.54 34.97
CA THR A 19 -7.15 52.93 36.30
C THR A 19 -6.35 51.63 36.26
N ARG A 20 -5.42 51.46 37.22
CA ARG A 20 -4.67 50.24 37.49
C ARG A 20 -5.45 49.39 38.50
N PHE A 21 -5.41 48.08 38.36
CA PHE A 21 -6.06 47.12 39.24
C PHE A 21 -5.07 46.11 39.80
N SER A 22 -5.30 45.72 41.06
CA SER A 22 -4.59 44.68 41.79
C SER A 22 -5.57 43.98 42.73
N LEU A 23 -5.22 42.78 43.21
CA LEU A 23 -5.99 42.12 44.24
C LEU A 23 -5.70 42.77 45.60
N GLY A 24 -6.74 43.04 46.39
CA GLY A 24 -6.62 43.44 47.79
C GLY A 24 -6.33 42.26 48.71
N ASP A 25 -5.97 42.55 49.96
CA ASP A 25 -5.65 41.51 50.98
C ASP A 25 -6.84 40.58 51.30
N GLN A 26 -8.08 41.00 50.96
CA GLN A 26 -9.30 40.19 51.10
C GLN A 26 -9.68 39.41 49.83
N GLY A 27 -8.84 39.46 48.78
CA GLY A 27 -9.09 38.78 47.51
C GLY A 27 -10.00 39.54 46.54
N ASP A 28 -10.34 40.79 46.83
CA ASP A 28 -11.20 41.66 46.03
C ASP A 28 -10.42 42.47 44.98
N LEU A 29 -11.10 42.94 43.93
CA LEU A 29 -10.47 43.72 42.85
C LEU A 29 -10.44 45.22 43.22
N GLN A 30 -9.25 45.76 43.51
CA GLN A 30 -9.07 47.13 43.97
C GLN A 30 -8.29 48.00 42.97
N ALA A 31 -8.57 49.31 42.97
CA ALA A 31 -7.93 50.29 42.10
C ALA A 31 -6.60 50.82 42.70
N SER A 32 -5.46 50.41 42.14
CA SER A 32 -4.09 50.78 42.57
C SER A 32 -3.56 52.08 41.92
N GLY A 33 -4.45 53.06 41.73
CA GLY A 33 -4.15 54.38 41.16
C GLY A 33 -4.18 54.44 39.63
N LYS A 34 -3.78 55.58 39.06
CA LYS A 34 -3.87 55.83 37.61
C LYS A 34 -2.53 55.65 36.88
N ARG A 35 -2.61 55.25 35.61
CA ARG A 35 -1.51 55.13 34.66
C ARG A 35 -1.05 56.51 34.19
N ASN A 36 0.25 56.80 34.29
CA ASN A 36 0.81 58.03 33.75
C ASN A 36 1.16 57.86 32.25
N ILE A 37 0.30 58.34 31.36
CA ILE A 37 0.50 58.22 29.90
C ILE A 37 1.72 59.03 29.44
N GLY A 38 1.82 60.29 29.87
CA GLY A 38 2.64 61.31 29.20
C GLY A 38 4.15 61.10 29.23
N ASN A 39 4.69 60.32 30.17
CA ASN A 39 6.13 60.13 30.33
C ASN A 39 6.53 58.65 30.23
N ILE A 40 7.34 58.30 29.23
CA ILE A 40 7.86 56.94 29.01
C ILE A 40 8.89 56.53 30.06
N PHE A 41 9.70 57.47 30.57
CA PHE A 41 10.68 57.21 31.64
C PHE A 41 9.98 56.95 32.97
N THR A 42 8.91 57.68 33.30
CA THR A 42 8.08 57.37 34.49
C THR A 42 7.48 55.97 34.37
N ARG A 43 6.99 55.56 33.19
CA ARG A 43 6.47 54.20 32.96
C ARG A 43 7.56 53.11 33.10
N ALA A 44 8.80 53.40 32.72
CA ALA A 44 9.93 52.50 32.95
C ALA A 44 10.34 52.45 34.43
N TRP A 45 10.36 53.59 35.11
CA TRP A 45 10.69 53.70 36.54
C TRP A 45 9.66 52.98 37.43
N ASP A 46 8.36 53.21 37.20
CA ASP A 46 7.26 52.44 37.81
C ASP A 46 7.38 50.92 37.54
N CYS A 47 8.04 50.49 36.46
CA CYS A 47 8.31 49.07 36.24
C CYS A 47 9.47 48.52 37.11
N ILE A 48 10.41 49.37 37.52
CA ILE A 48 11.63 48.98 38.25
C ILE A 48 11.47 49.11 39.77
N THR A 49 10.60 50.00 40.26
CA THR A 49 10.49 50.36 41.69
C THR A 49 9.32 49.74 42.46
N ARG A 50 8.61 48.76 41.88
CA ARG A 50 7.53 48.01 42.58
C ARG A 50 8.09 47.02 43.59
N SER A 51 7.40 46.83 44.71
CA SER A 51 7.70 45.74 45.65
C SER A 51 7.18 44.39 45.16
N ASP A 52 7.79 43.29 45.63
CA ASP A 52 7.38 41.94 45.25
C ASP A 52 5.92 41.62 45.63
N ALA A 53 5.43 42.16 46.75
CA ALA A 53 4.03 42.07 47.15
C ALA A 53 3.09 42.72 46.11
N GLN A 54 3.45 43.89 45.58
CA GLN A 54 2.69 44.57 44.53
C GLN A 54 2.77 43.82 43.19
N VAL A 55 3.93 43.23 42.88
CA VAL A 55 4.10 42.34 41.71
C VAL A 55 3.19 41.11 41.84
N ALA A 56 3.12 40.48 43.02
CA ALA A 56 2.26 39.33 43.30
C ALA A 56 0.76 39.69 43.21
N ALA A 57 0.33 40.79 43.83
CA ALA A 57 -1.07 41.24 43.79
C ALA A 57 -1.56 41.56 42.37
N ASN A 58 -0.68 42.09 41.51
CA ASN A 58 -0.97 42.30 40.07
C ASN A 58 -1.08 40.97 39.31
N LYS A 59 -0.20 40.00 39.59
CA LYS A 59 -0.27 38.66 39.00
C LYS A 59 -1.59 37.97 39.36
N ALA A 60 -1.94 37.97 40.65
CA ALA A 60 -3.16 37.35 41.17
C ALA A 60 -4.42 37.89 40.49
N ALA A 61 -4.59 39.23 40.44
CA ALA A 61 -5.72 39.85 39.73
C ALA A 61 -5.77 39.50 38.23
N THR A 62 -4.61 39.36 37.57
CA THR A 62 -4.55 38.95 36.17
C THR A 62 -4.92 37.47 35.99
N SER A 63 -4.47 36.59 36.88
CA SER A 63 -4.87 35.17 36.85
C SER A 63 -6.36 35.00 37.09
N SER A 64 -6.94 35.71 38.08
CA SER A 64 -8.40 35.70 38.31
C SER A 64 -9.19 36.21 37.11
N PHE A 65 -8.69 37.22 36.39
CA PHE A 65 -9.30 37.69 35.15
C PHE A 65 -9.24 36.64 34.03
N VAL A 66 -8.14 35.89 33.89
CA VAL A 66 -8.04 34.77 32.94
C VAL A 66 -8.98 33.62 33.31
N SER A 67 -9.14 33.31 34.61
CA SER A 67 -10.15 32.33 35.07
C SER A 67 -11.58 32.78 34.73
N ALA A 68 -11.91 34.06 34.92
CA ALA A 68 -13.22 34.60 34.58
C ALA A 68 -13.51 34.60 33.07
N LEU A 69 -12.46 34.75 32.23
CA LEU A 69 -12.58 34.59 30.78
C LEU A 69 -12.79 33.12 30.37
N ARG A 70 -12.19 32.15 31.09
CA ARG A 70 -12.40 30.71 30.87
C ARG A 70 -13.83 30.28 31.20
N GLU A 71 -14.36 30.77 32.32
CA GLU A 71 -15.74 30.49 32.77
C GLU A 71 -16.80 31.06 31.82
N GLN A 72 -16.50 32.18 31.12
CA GLN A 72 -17.46 32.87 30.26
C GLN A 72 -17.33 32.57 28.76
N TYR A 73 -16.14 32.20 28.27
CA TYR A 73 -15.82 32.04 26.84
C TYR A 73 -15.01 30.77 26.52
N GLY A 74 -14.98 29.80 27.44
CA GLY A 74 -14.25 28.55 27.25
C GLY A 74 -12.72 28.66 27.32
N ASP A 75 -12.07 27.51 27.28
CA ASP A 75 -10.62 27.39 27.51
C ASP A 75 -9.77 28.01 26.38
N GLU A 76 -10.18 27.85 25.13
CA GLU A 76 -9.44 28.29 23.95
C GLU A 76 -9.22 29.81 23.94
N ILE A 77 -10.29 30.58 24.10
CA ILE A 77 -10.25 32.04 24.16
C ILE A 77 -9.44 32.51 25.37
N ALA A 78 -9.65 31.90 26.55
CA ALA A 78 -8.92 32.24 27.76
C ALA A 78 -7.40 31.99 27.62
N ASN A 79 -7.00 30.90 26.96
CA ASN A 79 -5.59 30.58 26.71
C ASN A 79 -4.94 31.57 25.72
N VAL A 80 -5.66 32.05 24.70
CA VAL A 80 -5.16 33.14 23.84
C VAL A 80 -5.07 34.47 24.60
N MET A 81 -6.06 34.81 25.42
CA MET A 81 -6.01 36.04 26.26
C MET A 81 -4.89 35.97 27.31
N SER A 82 -4.58 34.79 27.84
CA SER A 82 -3.45 34.54 28.73
C SER A 82 -2.09 34.87 28.06
N ARG A 83 -1.91 34.49 26.78
CA ARG A 83 -0.72 34.88 25.99
C ARG A 83 -0.65 36.40 25.80
N ASP A 84 -1.77 37.03 25.46
CA ASP A 84 -1.91 38.50 25.36
C ASP A 84 -1.59 39.22 26.70
N LEU A 85 -1.85 38.56 27.83
CA LEU A 85 -1.58 39.03 29.20
C LEU A 85 -0.26 38.51 29.78
N HIS A 86 0.60 37.87 28.99
CA HIS A 86 1.84 37.26 29.49
C HIS A 86 2.70 38.25 30.28
N ALA A 87 2.81 39.51 29.86
CA ALA A 87 3.63 40.51 30.56
C ALA A 87 3.05 40.94 31.93
N GLN A 88 1.75 40.75 32.14
CA GLN A 88 1.07 40.91 33.42
C GLN A 88 1.29 39.65 34.28
N LEU A 89 1.08 38.45 33.72
CA LEU A 89 1.25 37.17 34.42
C LEU A 89 2.71 36.88 34.83
N SER A 90 3.69 37.07 33.94
CA SER A 90 5.10 36.75 34.23
C SER A 90 5.84 37.88 34.95
N LYS A 91 5.61 39.14 34.59
CA LYS A 91 6.33 40.34 35.12
C LYS A 91 5.50 41.20 36.08
N GLY A 92 4.32 40.73 36.50
CA GLY A 92 3.43 41.38 37.47
C GLY A 92 3.07 42.81 37.11
N ARG A 93 3.01 43.15 35.81
CA ARG A 93 2.55 44.46 35.37
C ARG A 93 1.09 44.64 35.80
N PRO A 94 0.70 45.82 36.30
CA PRO A 94 -0.68 46.05 36.71
C PRO A 94 -1.62 45.88 35.51
N LEU A 95 -2.73 45.20 35.73
CA LEU A 95 -3.84 45.15 34.79
C LEU A 95 -4.51 46.54 34.80
N THR A 96 -4.92 47.07 33.65
CA THR A 96 -5.54 48.41 33.56
C THR A 96 -6.93 48.34 32.94
N GLY A 97 -7.80 49.30 33.22
CA GLY A 97 -9.16 49.35 32.65
C GLY A 97 -9.16 49.20 31.14
N TYR A 98 -8.32 49.99 30.46
CA TYR A 98 -8.08 49.89 29.02
C TYR A 98 -7.61 48.49 28.57
N ARG A 99 -6.84 47.75 29.38
CA ARG A 99 -6.38 46.41 28.99
C ARG A 99 -7.45 45.35 29.25
N ILE A 100 -8.30 45.53 30.27
CA ILE A 100 -9.51 44.72 30.48
C ILE A 100 -10.45 44.92 29.29
N GLU A 101 -10.83 46.16 28.96
CA GLU A 101 -11.69 46.51 27.83
C GLU A 101 -11.16 45.92 26.51
N GLN A 102 -9.87 46.10 26.20
CA GLN A 102 -9.28 45.58 24.96
C GLN A 102 -9.19 44.05 24.93
N VAL A 103 -9.09 43.38 26.09
CA VAL A 103 -9.07 41.90 26.18
C VAL A 103 -10.49 41.34 26.12
N VAL A 104 -11.46 41.90 26.85
CA VAL A 104 -12.87 41.47 26.79
C VAL A 104 -13.42 41.69 25.38
N ALA A 105 -13.24 42.89 24.79
CA ALA A 105 -13.69 43.13 23.42
C ALA A 105 -12.96 42.26 22.38
N LYS A 106 -11.75 41.75 22.67
CA LYS A 106 -11.07 40.74 21.83
C LYS A 106 -11.66 39.34 22.04
N ALA A 107 -11.96 38.96 23.28
CA ALA A 107 -12.62 37.71 23.63
C ALA A 107 -14.04 37.64 23.04
N GLU A 108 -14.86 38.69 23.17
CA GLU A 108 -16.19 38.81 22.55
C GLU A 108 -16.11 38.68 21.02
N ARG A 109 -15.16 39.36 20.36
CA ARG A 109 -14.96 39.20 18.91
C ARG A 109 -14.52 37.78 18.54
N MET A 110 -13.70 37.12 19.36
CA MET A 110 -13.31 35.72 19.12
C MET A 110 -14.48 34.76 19.36
N SER A 111 -15.31 34.98 20.39
CA SER A 111 -16.51 34.18 20.68
C SER A 111 -17.55 34.32 19.57
N ASN A 112 -17.80 35.56 19.11
CA ASN A 112 -18.72 35.82 18.00
C ASN A 112 -18.20 35.25 16.67
N ASN A 113 -16.87 35.31 16.43
CA ASN A 113 -16.25 34.67 15.28
C ASN A 113 -16.38 33.15 15.36
N ILE A 114 -16.10 32.53 16.51
CA ILE A 114 -16.26 31.09 16.73
C ILE A 114 -17.73 30.67 16.53
N GLN A 115 -18.71 31.37 17.11
CA GLN A 115 -20.14 31.05 16.91
C GLN A 115 -20.65 31.33 15.48
N ALA A 116 -19.97 32.19 14.71
CA ALA A 116 -20.25 32.37 13.28
C ALA A 116 -19.60 31.24 12.45
N GLN A 117 -18.37 30.86 12.78
CA GLN A 117 -17.65 29.75 12.16
C GLN A 117 -18.34 28.41 12.46
N ASN A 118 -18.69 28.12 13.72
CA ASN A 118 -19.43 26.92 14.11
C ASN A 118 -20.74 26.78 13.36
N ARG A 119 -21.52 27.87 13.18
CA ARG A 119 -22.73 27.84 12.35
C ARG A 119 -22.44 27.68 10.87
N GLN A 120 -21.44 28.36 10.31
CA GLN A 120 -21.03 28.15 8.91
C GLN A 120 -20.54 26.71 8.67
N LEU A 121 -19.84 26.12 9.64
CA LEU A 121 -19.35 24.74 9.59
C LEU A 121 -20.49 23.73 9.74
N LEU A 122 -21.43 23.99 10.66
CA LEU A 122 -22.68 23.24 10.74
C LEU A 122 -23.48 23.35 9.45
N ASP A 123 -23.63 24.54 8.86
CA ASP A 123 -24.33 24.72 7.57
C ASP A 123 -23.66 23.95 6.43
N ASN A 124 -22.33 23.78 6.48
CA ASN A 124 -21.56 22.98 5.51
C ASN A 124 -21.69 21.47 5.75
N CYS A 125 -21.63 20.99 7.00
CA CYS A 125 -21.63 19.56 7.32
C CYS A 125 -23.02 18.99 7.68
N LEU A 126 -24.02 19.83 7.95
CA LEU A 126 -25.40 19.40 8.22
C LEU A 126 -26.03 18.66 7.02
N PRO A 127 -25.75 19.00 5.75
CA PRO A 127 -26.09 18.13 4.62
C PRO A 127 -25.51 16.72 4.78
N GLU A 128 -24.23 16.58 5.11
CA GLU A 128 -23.53 15.29 5.24
C GLU A 128 -23.94 14.50 6.50
N LEU A 129 -24.18 15.19 7.62
CA LEU A 129 -24.76 14.63 8.85
C LEU A 129 -26.22 14.21 8.63
N THR A 130 -26.98 14.97 7.85
CA THR A 130 -28.34 14.57 7.43
C THR A 130 -28.26 13.39 6.50
N ASP A 131 -27.35 13.36 5.52
CA ASP A 131 -27.16 12.20 4.64
C ASP A 131 -26.64 10.98 5.41
N TRP A 132 -25.83 11.14 6.45
CA TRP A 132 -25.48 10.05 7.36
C TRP A 132 -26.71 9.57 8.13
N VAL A 133 -27.42 10.44 8.84
CA VAL A 133 -28.64 10.10 9.59
C VAL A 133 -29.70 9.48 8.68
N VAL A 134 -29.90 9.96 7.46
CA VAL A 134 -30.87 9.42 6.49
C VAL A 134 -30.38 8.10 5.87
N ARG A 135 -29.06 7.86 5.77
CA ARG A 135 -28.48 6.55 5.41
C ARG A 135 -28.64 5.51 6.51
N GLU A 136 -28.47 5.90 7.78
CA GLU A 136 -28.81 5.03 8.91
C GLU A 136 -30.34 4.79 8.94
N THR A 137 -31.13 5.84 9.17
CA THR A 137 -32.58 5.77 9.47
C THR A 137 -33.47 5.35 8.30
N GLY A 138 -33.00 5.43 7.06
CA GLY A 138 -33.56 4.62 5.96
C GLY A 138 -34.25 5.32 4.81
N GLY A 139 -33.83 6.56 4.50
CA GLY A 139 -34.27 7.31 3.32
C GLY A 139 -35.62 8.01 3.46
N ASP A 140 -35.80 9.08 2.69
CA ASP A 140 -37.00 9.94 2.64
C ASP A 140 -38.31 9.26 2.20
N ALA A 141 -38.30 7.95 1.94
CA ALA A 141 -39.38 7.25 1.23
C ALA A 141 -40.48 6.67 2.14
N HIS A 142 -40.33 6.69 3.47
CA HIS A 142 -41.21 5.99 4.39
C HIS A 142 -42.02 6.96 5.28
N PRO A 143 -43.37 6.82 5.38
CA PRO A 143 -44.20 7.77 6.13
C PRO A 143 -43.92 7.78 7.65
N GLY A 144 -43.29 6.72 8.18
CA GLY A 144 -42.86 6.63 9.57
C GLY A 144 -41.44 7.15 9.86
N VAL A 145 -40.74 7.70 8.88
CA VAL A 145 -39.40 8.30 9.04
C VAL A 145 -39.51 9.83 8.93
N LEU A 146 -38.62 10.58 9.59
CA LEU A 146 -38.52 12.03 9.38
C LEU A 146 -38.12 12.33 7.94
N SER A 147 -38.81 13.25 7.28
CA SER A 147 -38.29 13.81 6.02
C SER A 147 -36.96 14.52 6.26
N ARG A 148 -36.13 14.64 5.21
CA ARG A 148 -34.87 15.37 5.24
C ARG A 148 -34.98 16.77 5.85
N ALA A 149 -36.10 17.46 5.63
CA ALA A 149 -36.35 18.79 6.18
C ALA A 149 -36.63 18.78 7.69
N GLU A 150 -37.41 17.81 8.18
CA GLU A 150 -37.64 17.61 9.62
C GLU A 150 -36.34 17.16 10.31
N THR A 151 -35.60 16.24 9.68
CA THR A 151 -34.29 15.76 10.15
C THR A 151 -33.28 16.90 10.29
N VAL A 152 -33.16 17.77 9.28
CA VAL A 152 -32.33 18.99 9.32
C VAL A 152 -32.72 19.89 10.49
N GLN A 153 -34.01 20.04 10.78
CA GLN A 153 -34.50 20.90 11.86
C GLN A 153 -34.17 20.30 13.24
N VAL A 154 -34.50 19.02 13.47
CA VAL A 154 -34.24 18.31 14.73
C VAL A 154 -32.75 18.27 15.05
N LEU A 155 -31.90 17.94 14.06
CA LEU A 155 -30.45 17.94 14.23
C LEU A 155 -29.91 19.34 14.53
N ARG A 156 -30.41 20.38 13.85
CA ARG A 156 -29.98 21.76 14.10
C ARG A 156 -30.35 22.24 15.50
N GLU A 157 -31.59 22.03 15.93
CA GLU A 157 -32.05 22.47 17.26
C GLU A 157 -31.28 21.76 18.39
N ALA A 158 -31.02 20.46 18.24
CA ALA A 158 -30.21 19.68 19.18
C ALA A 158 -28.74 20.15 19.23
N ILE A 159 -28.11 20.38 18.07
CA ILE A 159 -26.69 20.78 18.00
C ILE A 159 -26.50 22.23 18.47
N GLU A 160 -27.28 23.18 17.94
CA GLU A 160 -27.16 24.61 18.31
C GLU A 160 -27.55 24.88 19.77
N GLY A 161 -28.41 24.04 20.37
CA GLY A 161 -28.76 24.10 21.79
C GLY A 161 -27.70 23.59 22.77
N SER A 162 -26.63 22.94 22.29
CA SER A 162 -25.61 22.32 23.17
C SER A 162 -24.56 23.32 23.68
N ASP A 163 -24.17 23.21 24.96
CA ASP A 163 -23.07 23.99 25.55
C ASP A 163 -21.75 23.80 24.77
N ALA A 164 -21.49 22.58 24.30
CA ALA A 164 -20.32 22.24 23.50
C ALA A 164 -20.21 23.09 22.21
N PHE A 165 -21.32 23.26 21.48
CA PHE A 165 -21.38 24.08 20.27
C PHE A 165 -21.24 25.59 20.55
N GLN A 166 -21.68 26.04 21.72
CA GLN A 166 -21.65 27.46 22.10
C GLN A 166 -20.27 27.93 22.60
N GLN A 167 -19.42 27.01 23.10
CA GLN A 167 -18.21 27.34 23.87
C GLN A 167 -16.87 26.91 23.22
N HIS A 168 -16.87 26.05 22.19
CA HIS A 168 -15.64 25.49 21.57
C HIS A 168 -15.60 25.69 20.04
N SER A 169 -14.41 25.85 19.46
CA SER A 169 -14.26 25.97 18.00
C SER A 169 -14.41 24.63 17.26
N PHE A 170 -15.45 24.51 16.42
CA PHE A 170 -15.67 23.35 15.53
C PHE A 170 -14.51 23.15 14.54
N LEU A 171 -13.75 24.20 14.23
CA LEU A 171 -12.70 24.18 13.22
C LEU A 171 -11.52 23.27 13.60
N ASN A 172 -11.33 23.02 14.90
CA ASN A 172 -10.35 22.04 15.41
C ASN A 172 -10.88 20.59 15.35
N ALA A 173 -12.18 20.37 15.18
CA ALA A 173 -12.78 19.04 15.00
C ALA A 173 -13.02 18.68 13.53
N LEU A 174 -13.21 19.68 12.66
CA LEU A 174 -13.66 19.47 11.27
C LEU A 174 -12.70 18.63 10.41
N HIS A 175 -11.38 18.81 10.53
CA HIS A 175 -10.41 17.94 9.83
C HIS A 175 -10.68 16.47 10.18
N HIS A 176 -10.74 16.18 11.48
CA HIS A 176 -10.98 14.85 12.03
C HIS A 176 -12.41 14.32 11.79
N VAL A 177 -13.37 15.18 11.45
CA VAL A 177 -14.71 14.78 10.97
C VAL A 177 -14.69 14.35 9.51
N MET A 178 -13.83 14.94 8.67
CA MET A 178 -13.63 14.47 7.30
C MET A 178 -12.77 13.20 7.26
N ASP A 179 -11.71 13.14 8.08
CA ASP A 179 -10.87 11.94 8.22
C ASP A 179 -11.65 10.77 8.84
N MET A 180 -12.65 11.01 9.71
CA MET A 180 -13.50 9.97 10.35
C MET A 180 -14.30 9.06 9.41
N PHE A 181 -14.42 9.41 8.13
CA PHE A 181 -15.05 8.55 7.13
C PHE A 181 -14.03 7.63 6.41
N GLY A 182 -12.74 7.73 6.76
CA GLY A 182 -11.76 6.67 6.63
C GLY A 182 -11.50 6.02 8.01
N GLU A 183 -11.31 4.71 8.02
CA GLU A 183 -10.95 3.98 9.24
C GLU A 183 -9.44 4.07 9.49
N ASP A 184 -8.98 5.05 10.28
CA ASP A 184 -8.01 4.78 11.36
C ASP A 184 -7.74 5.96 12.31
N GLY A 185 -7.98 5.71 13.60
CA GLY A 185 -7.34 6.37 14.77
C GLY A 185 -7.49 7.88 14.99
N GLU A 186 -8.13 8.27 16.12
CA GLU A 186 -7.70 9.51 16.82
C GLU A 186 -8.07 9.58 18.33
N GLY A 187 -7.64 10.66 18.99
CA GLY A 187 -7.50 10.76 20.45
C GLY A 187 -8.79 10.96 21.27
N GLN A 188 -8.72 10.53 22.54
CA GLN A 188 -9.84 10.43 23.48
C GLN A 188 -10.73 11.69 23.58
N ALA A 189 -10.16 12.89 23.64
CA ALA A 189 -10.95 14.12 23.78
C ALA A 189 -11.84 14.42 22.56
N THR A 190 -11.38 14.06 21.36
CA THR A 190 -12.16 14.15 20.11
C THR A 190 -13.30 13.12 20.13
N GLN A 191 -13.02 11.90 20.59
CA GLN A 191 -14.03 10.84 20.73
C GLN A 191 -15.12 11.19 21.77
N GLU A 192 -14.75 11.72 22.93
CA GLU A 192 -15.70 12.12 23.98
C GLU A 192 -16.65 13.25 23.51
N PHE A 193 -16.11 14.25 22.81
CA PHE A 193 -16.90 15.34 22.22
C PHE A 193 -17.88 14.81 21.16
N LEU A 194 -17.41 13.97 20.23
CA LEU A 194 -18.23 13.43 19.14
C LEU A 194 -19.25 12.39 19.61
N GLY A 195 -18.92 11.60 20.63
CA GLY A 195 -19.85 10.67 21.27
C GLY A 195 -21.08 11.40 21.82
N HIS A 196 -20.87 12.50 22.55
CA HIS A 196 -21.97 13.31 23.08
C HIS A 196 -22.91 13.87 22.00
N PHE A 197 -22.37 14.30 20.85
CA PHE A 197 -23.20 14.73 19.71
C PHE A 197 -23.95 13.57 19.04
N LYS A 198 -23.29 12.42 18.82
CA LYS A 198 -23.92 11.22 18.26
C LYS A 198 -25.06 10.71 19.15
N ASP A 199 -24.85 10.65 20.47
CA ASP A 199 -25.86 10.22 21.43
C ASP A 199 -27.05 11.21 21.51
N THR A 200 -26.79 12.52 21.52
CA THR A 200 -27.84 13.55 21.57
C THR A 200 -28.71 13.51 20.30
N ALA A 201 -28.08 13.42 19.12
CA ALA A 201 -28.80 13.27 17.86
C ALA A 201 -29.61 11.96 17.81
N ARG A 202 -29.01 10.84 18.25
CA ARG A 202 -29.64 9.53 18.33
C ARG A 202 -30.89 9.54 19.22
N GLN A 203 -30.83 10.13 20.41
CA GLN A 203 -31.95 10.16 21.35
C GLN A 203 -33.15 10.92 20.79
N ALA A 204 -32.92 12.04 20.10
CA ALA A 204 -33.99 12.79 19.44
C ALA A 204 -34.66 11.99 18.30
N LEU A 205 -33.87 11.21 17.55
CA LEU A 205 -34.37 10.34 16.46
C LEU A 205 -35.09 9.09 17.00
N GLU A 206 -34.58 8.48 18.08
CA GLU A 206 -35.22 7.32 18.74
C GLU A 206 -36.59 7.68 19.33
N HIS A 207 -36.77 8.89 19.87
CA HIS A 207 -38.09 9.37 20.36
C HIS A 207 -39.08 9.60 19.21
N GLU A 208 -38.73 10.40 18.21
CA GLU A 208 -39.62 10.76 17.09
C GLU A 208 -40.01 9.55 16.22
N VAL A 209 -39.11 8.58 16.01
CA VAL A 209 -39.48 7.33 15.30
C VAL A 209 -40.31 6.40 16.18
N SER A 210 -40.13 6.40 17.50
CA SER A 210 -41.07 5.71 18.41
C SER A 210 -42.49 6.29 18.30
N ALA A 211 -42.61 7.62 18.27
CA ALA A 211 -43.89 8.32 18.10
C ALA A 211 -44.57 8.02 16.74
N ARG A 212 -43.81 7.66 15.70
CA ARG A 212 -44.35 7.28 14.37
C ARG A 212 -44.64 5.78 14.21
N VAL A 213 -43.84 4.89 14.82
CA VAL A 213 -43.96 3.42 14.68
C VAL A 213 -44.85 2.80 15.77
N MET A 214 -44.82 3.37 16.97
CA MET A 214 -45.64 2.97 18.12
C MET A 214 -46.41 4.17 18.69
N PRO A 215 -47.31 4.80 17.90
CA PRO A 215 -47.93 6.06 18.26
C PRO A 215 -48.73 5.99 19.56
N ARG A 216 -49.42 4.87 19.85
CA ARG A 216 -50.33 4.78 21.00
C ARG A 216 -49.59 4.57 22.31
N SER A 217 -48.59 3.69 22.31
CA SER A 217 -47.78 3.45 23.51
C SER A 217 -46.80 4.59 23.78
N THR A 218 -46.32 5.30 22.75
CA THR A 218 -45.49 6.52 22.93
C THR A 218 -46.33 7.70 23.47
N GLU A 219 -47.53 7.97 22.94
CA GLU A 219 -48.43 9.02 23.47
C GLU A 219 -48.76 8.78 24.95
N LEU A 220 -48.99 7.52 25.35
CA LEU A 220 -49.20 7.15 26.76
C LEU A 220 -47.94 7.33 27.62
N ARG A 221 -46.74 7.07 27.06
CA ARG A 221 -45.45 7.20 27.75
C ARG A 221 -45.10 8.67 28.01
N ASP A 222 -45.24 9.53 27.00
CA ASP A 222 -45.07 10.98 27.12
C ASP A 222 -46.08 11.61 28.10
N ALA A 223 -47.33 11.14 28.11
CA ALA A 223 -48.37 11.64 29.00
C ALA A 223 -48.24 11.17 30.47
N SER A 224 -47.60 10.03 30.71
CA SER A 224 -47.57 9.37 32.03
C SER A 224 -46.18 9.35 32.69
N GLY A 225 -45.11 9.52 31.91
CA GLY A 225 -43.72 9.37 32.32
C GLY A 225 -43.25 7.92 32.43
N ASP A 226 -41.98 7.66 32.10
CA ASP A 226 -41.37 6.32 32.08
C ASP A 226 -41.61 5.52 33.36
N SER A 227 -41.42 6.16 34.53
CA SER A 227 -41.58 5.51 35.84
C SER A 227 -43.01 5.04 36.14
N THR A 228 -44.01 5.51 35.39
CA THR A 228 -45.38 5.00 35.45
C THR A 228 -45.55 3.78 34.55
N VAL A 229 -45.00 3.82 33.33
CA VAL A 229 -45.04 2.70 32.37
C VAL A 229 -44.26 1.49 32.87
N ASP A 230 -43.05 1.69 33.42
CA ASP A 230 -42.23 0.62 33.99
C ASP A 230 -42.97 -0.14 35.11
N HIS A 231 -43.84 0.56 35.85
CA HIS A 231 -44.59 0.04 36.98
C HIS A 231 -45.89 -0.67 36.56
N CYS A 232 -46.44 -0.39 35.38
CA CYS A 232 -47.60 -1.10 34.80
C CYS A 232 -47.38 -2.61 34.61
N PHE A 233 -46.13 -3.06 34.62
CA PHE A 233 -45.78 -4.49 34.55
C PHE A 233 -45.69 -5.16 35.92
N ASP A 234 -45.66 -4.39 37.03
CA ASP A 234 -45.29 -4.94 38.33
C ASP A 234 -46.41 -5.70 39.05
N ASN A 235 -47.65 -5.59 38.57
CA ASN A 235 -48.81 -6.29 39.10
C ASN A 235 -49.08 -7.65 38.44
N LEU A 236 -48.34 -8.00 37.37
CA LEU A 236 -48.62 -9.18 36.52
C LEU A 236 -47.87 -10.45 36.96
N PRO A 237 -48.42 -11.66 36.70
CA PRO A 237 -47.71 -12.92 36.94
C PRO A 237 -46.38 -12.98 36.19
N ASP A 238 -45.35 -13.61 36.77
CA ASP A 238 -43.97 -13.57 36.26
C ASP A 238 -43.84 -14.05 34.80
N ALA A 239 -44.66 -15.00 34.36
CA ALA A 239 -44.68 -15.49 32.98
C ALA A 239 -45.22 -14.43 31.99
N GLU A 240 -46.37 -13.83 32.29
CA GLU A 240 -46.97 -12.77 31.46
C GLU A 240 -46.12 -11.49 31.49
N ARG A 241 -45.57 -11.14 32.66
CA ARG A 241 -44.61 -10.04 32.84
C ARG A 241 -43.35 -10.27 32.00
N GLY A 242 -42.84 -11.50 31.99
CA GLY A 242 -41.71 -11.92 31.17
C GLY A 242 -42.01 -11.77 29.68
N LYS A 243 -43.15 -12.30 29.21
CA LYS A 243 -43.53 -12.25 27.79
C LYS A 243 -43.84 -10.82 27.32
N LEU A 244 -44.48 -9.98 28.14
CA LEU A 244 -44.68 -8.57 27.83
C LEU A 244 -43.37 -7.79 27.75
N LYS A 245 -42.42 -8.01 28.66
CA LYS A 245 -41.09 -7.36 28.58
C LYS A 245 -40.24 -7.90 27.43
N GLU A 246 -40.42 -9.17 27.03
CA GLU A 246 -39.85 -9.70 25.79
C GLU A 246 -40.45 -8.99 24.56
N ILE A 247 -41.77 -8.77 24.53
CA ILE A 247 -42.46 -8.05 23.45
C ILE A 247 -42.06 -6.56 23.40
N GLU A 248 -42.02 -5.85 24.52
CA GLU A 248 -41.56 -4.45 24.57
C GLU A 248 -40.08 -4.32 24.14
N ALA A 249 -39.20 -5.20 24.64
CA ALA A 249 -37.81 -5.23 24.22
C ALA A 249 -37.66 -5.58 22.73
N TYR A 250 -38.51 -6.47 22.19
CA TYR A 250 -38.55 -6.77 20.76
C TYR A 250 -39.03 -5.57 19.95
N PHE A 251 -40.01 -4.80 20.42
CA PHE A 251 -40.48 -3.59 19.74
C PHE A 251 -39.41 -2.47 19.77
N GLY A 252 -38.72 -2.29 20.90
CA GLY A 252 -37.53 -1.43 20.97
C GLY A 252 -36.38 -1.90 20.07
N GLY A 253 -36.28 -3.22 19.84
CA GLY A 253 -35.41 -3.82 18.82
C GLY A 253 -35.86 -3.50 17.40
N ILE A 254 -37.15 -3.67 17.09
CA ILE A 254 -37.75 -3.28 15.81
C ILE A 254 -37.53 -1.79 15.55
N ILE A 255 -37.67 -0.90 16.54
CA ILE A 255 -37.41 0.54 16.36
C ILE A 255 -35.94 0.81 16.05
N LYS A 256 -35.01 0.12 16.71
CA LYS A 256 -33.56 0.29 16.44
C LYS A 256 -33.14 -0.28 15.09
N GLU A 257 -33.78 -1.34 14.61
CA GLU A 257 -33.59 -1.83 13.24
C GLU A 257 -34.38 -0.99 12.21
N SER A 258 -35.49 -0.37 12.63
CA SER A 258 -36.24 0.63 11.86
C SER A 258 -35.44 1.92 11.64
N LEU A 259 -34.50 2.20 12.53
CA LEU A 259 -33.50 3.27 12.43
C LEU A 259 -32.21 2.83 11.70
N ARG A 260 -32.22 1.66 11.04
CA ARG A 260 -31.13 1.10 10.21
C ARG A 260 -31.57 0.76 8.77
N MET A 261 -32.75 1.22 8.34
CA MET A 261 -33.42 0.72 7.13
C MET A 261 -32.93 1.34 5.80
N GLY A 262 -31.71 1.86 5.73
CA GLY A 262 -31.15 2.45 4.51
C GLY A 262 -30.44 1.48 3.59
N GLY A 263 -30.31 1.90 2.33
CA GLY A 263 -29.44 1.33 1.31
C GLY A 263 -29.69 -0.15 0.99
N ASP A 264 -30.60 -0.40 0.05
CA ASP A 264 -30.98 -1.72 -0.48
C ASP A 264 -31.50 -2.75 0.54
N MET A 265 -32.56 -3.46 0.14
CA MET A 265 -33.10 -4.57 0.91
C MET A 265 -32.24 -5.82 0.66
N SER A 266 -31.11 -5.91 1.37
CA SER A 266 -30.26 -7.11 1.37
C SER A 266 -31.10 -8.35 1.75
N PRO A 267 -30.79 -9.54 1.21
CA PRO A 267 -31.61 -10.72 1.47
C PRO A 267 -31.61 -11.13 2.95
N SER A 268 -30.56 -10.80 3.70
CA SER A 268 -30.53 -10.94 5.17
C SER A 268 -31.51 -9.98 5.86
N LYS A 269 -31.57 -8.69 5.48
CA LYS A 269 -32.57 -7.75 5.99
C LYS A 269 -33.99 -8.24 5.69
N VAL A 270 -34.28 -8.70 4.46
CA VAL A 270 -35.60 -9.25 4.10
C VAL A 270 -35.96 -10.45 4.98
N GLY A 271 -35.03 -11.39 5.18
CA GLY A 271 -35.20 -12.53 6.09
C GLY A 271 -35.54 -12.12 7.52
N SER A 272 -34.86 -11.09 8.06
CA SER A 272 -35.17 -10.52 9.37
C SER A 272 -36.59 -9.96 9.45
N TYR A 273 -37.07 -9.23 8.43
CA TYR A 273 -38.45 -8.71 8.44
C TYR A 273 -39.52 -9.80 8.35
N VAL A 274 -39.24 -10.91 7.64
CA VAL A 274 -40.15 -12.06 7.61
C VAL A 274 -40.27 -12.70 9.00
N GLY A 275 -39.14 -12.91 9.69
CA GLY A 275 -39.13 -13.37 11.08
C GLY A 275 -39.79 -12.38 12.06
N MET A 276 -39.60 -11.07 11.87
CA MET A 276 -40.31 -10.04 12.63
C MET A 276 -41.82 -10.08 12.40
N HIS A 277 -42.27 -10.32 11.17
CA HIS A 277 -43.70 -10.44 10.88
C HIS A 277 -44.32 -11.66 11.60
N GLU A 278 -43.66 -12.81 11.58
CA GLU A 278 -44.10 -14.02 12.30
C GLU A 278 -44.11 -13.81 13.83
N TYR A 279 -43.07 -13.20 14.40
CA TYR A 279 -43.03 -12.88 15.83
C TYR A 279 -44.11 -11.89 16.24
N LEU A 280 -44.38 -10.87 15.41
CA LEU A 280 -45.48 -9.92 15.63
C LEU A 280 -46.84 -10.60 15.53
N GLU A 281 -47.03 -11.60 14.65
CA GLU A 281 -48.29 -12.35 14.55
C GLU A 281 -48.56 -13.14 15.84
N SER A 282 -47.56 -13.88 16.34
CA SER A 282 -47.64 -14.55 17.64
C SER A 282 -47.82 -13.58 18.81
N SER A 283 -47.19 -12.39 18.75
CA SER A 283 -47.35 -11.34 19.78
C SER A 283 -48.77 -10.76 19.79
N VAL A 284 -49.38 -10.56 18.62
CA VAL A 284 -50.77 -10.09 18.50
C VAL A 284 -51.75 -11.14 19.03
N GLU A 285 -51.56 -12.43 18.74
CA GLU A 285 -52.37 -13.51 19.32
C GLU A 285 -52.23 -13.56 20.86
N HIS A 286 -51.01 -13.47 21.38
CA HIS A 286 -50.75 -13.46 22.82
C HIS A 286 -51.39 -12.25 23.53
N LEU A 287 -51.22 -11.04 22.99
CA LEU A 287 -51.82 -9.80 23.52
C LEU A 287 -53.36 -9.78 23.41
N GLN A 288 -53.96 -10.58 22.53
CA GLN A 288 -55.41 -10.79 22.48
C GLN A 288 -55.89 -11.83 23.51
N GLY A 289 -55.05 -12.79 23.88
CA GLY A 289 -55.36 -13.84 24.86
C GLY A 289 -55.10 -13.47 26.33
N LEU A 290 -54.40 -12.38 26.59
CA LEU A 290 -53.96 -11.96 27.93
C LEU A 290 -55.12 -11.57 28.87
N ASP A 291 -55.13 -12.11 30.09
CA ASP A 291 -56.10 -11.76 31.12
C ASP A 291 -55.78 -10.40 31.75
N THR A 292 -56.54 -9.38 31.34
CA THR A 292 -56.43 -8.00 31.82
C THR A 292 -57.32 -7.69 33.04
N SER A 293 -57.98 -8.68 33.64
CA SER A 293 -58.97 -8.47 34.70
C SER A 293 -58.42 -7.91 36.01
N ALA A 294 -57.13 -8.15 36.30
CA ALA A 294 -56.44 -7.63 37.48
C ALA A 294 -55.80 -6.24 37.29
N MET A 295 -55.72 -5.75 36.05
CA MET A 295 -55.04 -4.50 35.70
C MET A 295 -55.87 -3.26 36.09
N ASP A 296 -55.22 -2.11 36.24
CA ASP A 296 -55.88 -0.79 36.28
C ASP A 296 -56.22 -0.27 34.86
N ASP A 297 -56.80 0.93 34.76
CA ASP A 297 -57.26 1.46 33.46
C ASP A 297 -56.12 2.05 32.60
N THR A 298 -54.99 2.42 33.20
CA THR A 298 -53.76 2.82 32.50
C THR A 298 -53.01 1.59 31.98
N GLU A 299 -52.86 0.56 32.81
CA GLU A 299 -52.30 -0.74 32.44
C GLU A 299 -53.08 -1.37 31.26
N LYS A 300 -54.41 -1.36 31.30
CA LYS A 300 -55.27 -1.80 30.18
C LYS A 300 -55.09 -0.95 28.92
N ALA A 301 -55.00 0.37 29.06
CA ALA A 301 -54.77 1.25 27.92
C ALA A 301 -53.41 0.97 27.25
N TYR A 302 -52.37 0.71 28.05
CA TYR A 302 -51.04 0.40 27.56
C TYR A 302 -50.97 -0.97 26.85
N VAL A 303 -51.57 -2.02 27.40
CA VAL A 303 -51.66 -3.34 26.72
C VAL A 303 -52.45 -3.25 25.41
N ALA A 304 -53.55 -2.48 25.39
CA ALA A 304 -54.31 -2.24 24.16
C ALA A 304 -53.48 -1.45 23.13
N ALA A 305 -52.70 -0.45 23.58
CA ALA A 305 -51.78 0.29 22.73
C ALA A 305 -50.69 -0.61 22.13
N MET A 306 -50.00 -1.42 22.94
CA MET A 306 -48.99 -2.39 22.46
C MET A 306 -49.54 -3.32 21.38
N ARG A 307 -50.76 -3.85 21.56
CA ARG A 307 -51.41 -4.73 20.57
C ARG A 307 -51.71 -3.99 19.27
N ASP A 308 -52.24 -2.78 19.36
CA ASP A 308 -52.65 -2.01 18.19
C ASP A 308 -51.43 -1.46 17.42
N ASP A 309 -50.36 -1.08 18.14
CA ASP A 309 -49.05 -0.74 17.58
C ASP A 309 -48.38 -1.98 16.94
N ALA A 310 -48.54 -3.19 17.51
CA ALA A 310 -48.05 -4.44 16.89
C ALA A 310 -48.74 -4.75 15.55
N VAL A 311 -50.07 -4.61 15.50
CA VAL A 311 -50.83 -4.73 14.24
C VAL A 311 -50.42 -3.65 13.23
N HIS A 312 -50.10 -2.44 13.71
CA HIS A 312 -49.57 -1.37 12.85
C HIS A 312 -48.20 -1.75 12.27
N MET A 313 -47.27 -2.26 13.09
CA MET A 313 -45.96 -2.75 12.63
C MET A 313 -46.06 -3.90 11.63
N GLN A 314 -46.98 -4.86 11.81
CA GLN A 314 -47.23 -5.90 10.79
C GLN A 314 -47.66 -5.31 9.43
N ALA A 315 -48.52 -4.29 9.44
CA ALA A 315 -48.96 -3.61 8.23
C ALA A 315 -47.82 -2.85 7.57
N LEU A 316 -47.01 -2.11 8.35
CA LEU A 316 -45.82 -1.41 7.84
C LEU A 316 -44.80 -2.37 7.21
N ILE A 317 -44.54 -3.53 7.82
CA ILE A 317 -43.62 -4.54 7.26
C ILE A 317 -44.18 -5.11 5.94
N LYS A 318 -45.46 -5.49 5.90
CA LYS A 318 -46.10 -6.03 4.67
C LYS A 318 -46.15 -4.99 3.54
N ASP A 319 -46.30 -3.71 3.86
CA ASP A 319 -46.28 -2.62 2.89
C ASP A 319 -44.85 -2.32 2.39
N ARG A 320 -43.88 -2.18 3.31
CA ARG A 320 -42.46 -1.92 2.99
C ARG A 320 -41.82 -3.03 2.16
N LEU A 321 -42.16 -4.30 2.44
CA LEU A 321 -41.75 -5.45 1.63
C LEU A 321 -42.58 -5.61 0.34
N GLY A 322 -43.66 -4.83 0.17
CA GLY A 322 -44.60 -4.94 -0.95
C GLY A 322 -45.26 -6.31 -1.11
N LEU A 323 -45.40 -7.06 -0.02
CA LEU A 323 -46.01 -8.40 0.04
C LEU A 323 -47.54 -8.33 0.20
N GLN A 324 -48.15 -7.18 -0.10
CA GLN A 324 -49.60 -7.02 -0.09
C GLN A 324 -50.26 -8.00 -1.06
N GLY A 325 -50.98 -8.99 -0.53
CA GLY A 325 -51.64 -10.04 -1.30
C GLY A 325 -50.93 -11.40 -1.31
N PHE A 326 -49.76 -11.55 -0.68
CA PHE A 326 -49.14 -12.86 -0.48
C PHE A 326 -50.04 -13.76 0.37
N THR A 327 -50.14 -15.04 0.02
CA THR A 327 -50.82 -16.05 0.84
C THR A 327 -49.94 -16.48 2.02
N PRO A 328 -50.52 -17.06 3.10
CA PRO A 328 -49.73 -17.64 4.19
C PRO A 328 -48.71 -18.69 3.73
N ASP A 329 -48.99 -19.42 2.66
CA ASP A 329 -48.07 -20.42 2.11
C ASP A 329 -46.95 -19.80 1.27
N GLN A 330 -47.19 -18.66 0.60
CA GLN A 330 -46.14 -17.87 -0.06
C GLN A 330 -45.25 -17.16 0.97
N MET A 331 -45.82 -16.66 2.07
CA MET A 331 -45.05 -16.16 3.21
C MET A 331 -44.18 -17.28 3.79
N ARG A 332 -44.74 -18.48 4.02
CA ARG A 332 -43.98 -19.61 4.56
C ARG A 332 -42.86 -20.05 3.61
N ALA A 333 -43.10 -20.15 2.30
CA ALA A 333 -42.05 -20.47 1.32
C ALA A 333 -40.92 -19.42 1.31
N LEU A 334 -41.24 -18.14 1.57
CA LEU A 334 -40.24 -17.08 1.72
C LEU A 334 -39.43 -17.24 3.02
N THR A 335 -40.08 -17.60 4.13
CA THR A 335 -39.42 -17.99 5.39
C THR A 335 -38.52 -19.22 5.20
N ASP A 336 -39.03 -20.26 4.54
CA ASP A 336 -38.36 -21.54 4.33
C ASP A 336 -37.09 -21.37 3.47
N VAL A 337 -37.14 -20.67 2.32
CA VAL A 337 -35.93 -20.42 1.51
C VAL A 337 -34.86 -19.66 2.31
N ASN A 338 -35.25 -18.65 3.09
CA ASN A 338 -34.31 -17.90 3.91
C ASN A 338 -33.74 -18.71 5.08
N ARG A 339 -34.56 -19.55 5.73
CA ARG A 339 -34.14 -20.45 6.81
C ARG A 339 -33.20 -21.53 6.28
N GLU A 340 -33.59 -22.25 5.23
CA GLU A 340 -32.81 -23.36 4.68
C GLU A 340 -31.49 -22.90 4.04
N SER A 341 -31.48 -21.71 3.43
CA SER A 341 -30.23 -21.09 2.95
C SER A 341 -29.32 -20.67 4.12
N GLY A 342 -29.90 -20.10 5.20
CA GLY A 342 -29.16 -19.80 6.43
C GLY A 342 -28.61 -21.04 7.13
N MET A 343 -29.38 -22.13 7.17
CA MET A 343 -28.95 -23.41 7.74
C MET A 343 -27.84 -24.08 6.90
N LEU A 344 -27.83 -23.93 5.58
CA LEU A 344 -26.72 -24.36 4.73
C LEU A 344 -25.44 -23.55 5.02
N GLU A 345 -25.55 -22.22 5.12
CA GLU A 345 -24.44 -21.32 5.47
C GLU A 345 -23.88 -21.61 6.89
N GLU A 346 -24.75 -21.86 7.87
CA GLU A 346 -24.37 -22.24 9.24
C GLU A 346 -23.73 -23.65 9.29
N ALA A 347 -24.32 -24.64 8.63
CA ALA A 347 -23.81 -26.02 8.61
C ALA A 347 -22.48 -26.17 7.82
N LEU A 348 -22.25 -25.30 6.83
CA LEU A 348 -20.91 -25.05 6.29
C LEU A 348 -20.00 -24.53 7.40
N GLY A 349 -20.29 -23.35 7.95
CA GLY A 349 -19.45 -22.63 8.92
C GLY A 349 -19.02 -23.45 10.14
N GLU A 350 -19.90 -24.28 10.68
CA GLU A 350 -19.61 -25.18 11.80
C GLU A 350 -18.97 -26.52 11.39
N ASN A 351 -18.67 -26.72 10.11
CA ASN A 351 -18.09 -27.93 9.52
C ASN A 351 -18.89 -29.21 9.85
N LYS A 352 -20.23 -29.09 9.94
CA LYS A 352 -21.16 -30.19 10.32
C LYS A 352 -21.43 -31.20 9.20
N LEU A 353 -20.92 -30.91 8.00
CA LEU A 353 -21.13 -31.63 6.74
C LEU A 353 -20.97 -33.17 6.78
N GLN A 354 -20.12 -33.71 7.65
CA GLN A 354 -19.76 -35.14 7.66
C GLN A 354 -20.90 -36.13 7.97
N ARG A 355 -22.07 -35.67 8.44
CA ARG A 355 -23.15 -36.56 8.95
C ARG A 355 -24.27 -36.85 7.96
N ILE A 356 -24.33 -36.13 6.86
CA ILE A 356 -25.58 -35.94 6.12
C ILE A 356 -25.40 -36.37 4.66
N GLY A 357 -26.27 -37.27 4.21
CA GLY A 357 -26.53 -37.52 2.79
C GLY A 357 -28.00 -37.36 2.44
N GLN A 358 -28.89 -37.86 3.31
CA GLN A 358 -30.34 -37.76 3.12
C GLN A 358 -30.86 -36.33 3.35
N GLU A 359 -30.41 -35.66 4.42
CA GLU A 359 -30.93 -34.34 4.80
C GLU A 359 -30.51 -33.26 3.77
N TRP A 360 -29.40 -33.44 3.03
CA TRP A 360 -29.06 -32.58 1.88
C TRP A 360 -30.01 -32.79 0.69
N GLN A 361 -30.36 -34.04 0.35
CA GLN A 361 -31.35 -34.33 -0.71
C GLN A 361 -32.76 -33.88 -0.33
N ASP A 362 -33.05 -33.77 0.97
CA ASP A 362 -34.30 -33.23 1.48
C ASP A 362 -34.27 -31.69 1.57
N LEU A 363 -33.10 -31.07 1.80
CA LEU A 363 -32.88 -29.63 1.75
C LEU A 363 -32.93 -29.09 0.32
N GLU A 364 -32.21 -29.72 -0.61
CA GLU A 364 -32.24 -29.44 -2.06
C GLU A 364 -33.69 -29.43 -2.57
N ARG A 365 -34.47 -30.45 -2.17
CA ARG A 365 -35.89 -30.56 -2.51
C ARG A 365 -36.74 -29.46 -1.87
N GLN A 366 -36.55 -29.16 -0.59
CA GLN A 366 -37.30 -28.09 0.09
C GLN A 366 -37.00 -26.70 -0.51
N LEU A 367 -35.74 -26.44 -0.86
CA LEU A 367 -35.34 -25.24 -1.61
C LEU A 367 -35.96 -25.24 -3.01
N GLY A 368 -35.91 -26.35 -3.74
CA GLY A 368 -36.51 -26.51 -5.07
C GLY A 368 -38.02 -26.26 -5.09
N ASP A 369 -38.77 -26.95 -4.21
CA ASP A 369 -40.21 -26.82 -4.04
C ASP A 369 -40.60 -25.36 -3.68
N SER A 370 -39.86 -24.74 -2.75
CA SER A 370 -40.11 -23.36 -2.31
C SER A 370 -39.74 -22.33 -3.38
N LEU A 371 -38.67 -22.56 -4.14
CA LEU A 371 -38.30 -21.74 -5.30
C LEU A 371 -39.34 -21.85 -6.43
N GLU A 372 -39.94 -23.02 -6.67
CA GLU A 372 -41.05 -23.15 -7.62
C GLU A 372 -42.26 -22.31 -7.19
N ILE A 373 -42.62 -22.34 -5.89
CA ILE A 373 -43.68 -21.48 -5.33
C ILE A 373 -43.36 -19.99 -5.53
N LEU A 374 -42.13 -19.56 -5.22
CA LEU A 374 -41.73 -18.15 -5.32
C LEU A 374 -41.58 -17.64 -6.76
N ARG A 375 -41.10 -18.48 -7.70
CA ARG A 375 -41.00 -18.15 -9.14
C ARG A 375 -42.36 -17.86 -9.79
N GLY A 376 -43.46 -18.35 -9.20
CA GLY A 376 -44.83 -18.04 -9.64
C GLY A 376 -45.39 -16.70 -9.17
N VAL A 377 -44.69 -15.97 -8.30
CA VAL A 377 -45.24 -14.77 -7.64
C VAL A 377 -45.01 -13.50 -8.47
N GLN A 378 -46.07 -12.71 -8.64
CA GLN A 378 -45.98 -11.35 -9.17
C GLN A 378 -45.82 -10.37 -7.99
N PRO A 379 -44.70 -9.62 -7.89
CA PRO A 379 -44.48 -8.67 -6.79
C PRO A 379 -45.41 -7.46 -6.90
N GLY A 380 -45.85 -6.92 -5.76
CA GLY A 380 -46.77 -5.77 -5.72
C GLY A 380 -46.14 -4.43 -6.15
N ASN A 381 -44.82 -4.32 -6.08
CA ASN A 381 -44.03 -3.17 -6.55
C ASN A 381 -42.60 -3.58 -6.94
N GLU A 382 -41.82 -2.65 -7.48
CA GLU A 382 -40.45 -2.88 -7.95
C GLU A 382 -39.47 -3.26 -6.83
N GLY A 383 -39.59 -2.67 -5.64
CA GLY A 383 -38.78 -3.01 -4.47
C GLY A 383 -39.04 -4.43 -3.96
N ALA A 384 -40.31 -4.85 -3.95
CA ALA A 384 -40.69 -6.24 -3.67
C ALA A 384 -40.14 -7.19 -4.75
N GLY A 385 -40.09 -6.76 -6.00
CA GLY A 385 -39.47 -7.52 -7.10
C GLY A 385 -37.98 -7.76 -6.87
N MET A 386 -37.22 -6.72 -6.50
CA MET A 386 -35.79 -6.83 -6.18
C MET A 386 -35.55 -7.68 -4.92
N ALA A 387 -36.35 -7.51 -3.86
CA ALA A 387 -36.25 -8.31 -2.64
C ALA A 387 -36.53 -9.80 -2.91
N LEU A 388 -37.59 -10.10 -3.68
CA LEU A 388 -37.96 -11.46 -4.10
C LEU A 388 -36.88 -12.08 -4.99
N GLN A 389 -36.36 -11.35 -5.98
CA GLN A 389 -35.25 -11.81 -6.83
C GLN A 389 -33.97 -12.05 -6.02
N SER A 390 -33.70 -11.26 -4.97
CA SER A 390 -32.54 -11.43 -4.10
C SER A 390 -32.63 -12.70 -3.23
N ILE A 391 -33.82 -13.00 -2.68
CA ILE A 391 -34.07 -14.26 -1.97
C ILE A 391 -34.07 -15.46 -2.93
N ILE A 392 -34.71 -15.35 -4.10
CA ILE A 392 -34.67 -16.41 -5.13
C ILE A 392 -33.21 -16.67 -5.53
N GLY A 393 -32.42 -15.64 -5.79
CA GLY A 393 -31.00 -15.78 -6.14
C GLY A 393 -30.15 -16.38 -5.01
N ARG A 394 -30.43 -16.08 -3.74
CA ARG A 394 -29.77 -16.75 -2.60
C ARG A 394 -30.16 -18.23 -2.52
N GLY A 395 -31.45 -18.53 -2.66
CA GLY A 395 -31.97 -19.90 -2.67
C GLY A 395 -31.46 -20.72 -3.87
N GLU A 396 -31.31 -20.11 -5.04
CA GLU A 396 -30.74 -20.75 -6.23
C GLU A 396 -29.23 -21.01 -6.07
N ARG A 397 -28.49 -20.10 -5.42
CA ARG A 397 -27.09 -20.38 -5.01
C ARG A 397 -27.01 -21.53 -4.00
N ALA A 398 -27.86 -21.51 -2.97
CA ALA A 398 -27.95 -22.57 -1.96
C ALA A 398 -28.32 -23.94 -2.58
N HIS A 399 -29.23 -23.95 -3.57
CA HIS A 399 -29.63 -25.16 -4.28
C HIS A 399 -28.52 -25.70 -5.19
N SER A 400 -27.78 -24.86 -5.92
CA SER A 400 -26.61 -25.33 -6.69
C SER A 400 -25.55 -25.90 -5.76
N LEU A 401 -25.21 -25.15 -4.70
CA LEU A 401 -24.30 -25.60 -3.66
C LEU A 401 -24.72 -26.97 -3.07
N ALA A 402 -26.00 -27.18 -2.76
CA ALA A 402 -26.51 -28.47 -2.28
C ALA A 402 -26.45 -29.61 -3.32
N SER A 403 -26.60 -29.30 -4.61
CA SER A 403 -26.45 -30.23 -5.75
C SER A 403 -25.00 -30.66 -5.97
N ASP A 404 -24.08 -29.70 -5.92
CA ASP A 404 -22.72 -29.87 -6.43
C ASP A 404 -21.75 -30.36 -5.33
N LEU A 405 -22.02 -29.98 -4.07
CA LEU A 405 -21.23 -30.34 -2.90
C LEU A 405 -21.07 -31.85 -2.65
N PRO A 406 -22.09 -32.72 -2.83
CA PRO A 406 -21.92 -34.18 -2.79
C PRO A 406 -20.85 -34.68 -3.78
N GLY A 407 -20.74 -34.07 -4.96
CA GLY A 407 -19.71 -34.41 -5.96
C GLY A 407 -18.30 -34.04 -5.48
N ALA A 408 -18.13 -32.85 -4.92
CA ALA A 408 -16.86 -32.40 -4.36
C ALA A 408 -16.45 -33.17 -3.09
N MET A 409 -17.40 -33.52 -2.21
CA MET A 409 -17.16 -34.37 -1.05
C MET A 409 -16.76 -35.80 -1.46
N LEU A 410 -17.26 -36.32 -2.58
CA LEU A 410 -16.79 -37.59 -3.16
C LEU A 410 -15.37 -37.51 -3.75
N LYS A 411 -14.93 -36.32 -4.20
CA LYS A 411 -13.52 -36.04 -4.50
C LYS A 411 -12.68 -35.85 -3.22
N GLY A 412 -13.30 -35.65 -2.06
CA GLY A 412 -12.64 -35.58 -0.75
C GLY A 412 -12.59 -34.19 -0.11
N LEU A 413 -13.22 -33.17 -0.71
CA LEU A 413 -13.31 -31.82 -0.13
C LEU A 413 -14.05 -31.86 1.22
N SER A 414 -13.55 -31.12 2.21
CA SER A 414 -14.23 -30.96 3.51
C SER A 414 -14.98 -29.62 3.60
N GLY A 415 -15.87 -29.50 4.59
CA GLY A 415 -16.51 -28.22 4.90
C GLY A 415 -15.51 -27.14 5.34
N GLY A 416 -14.40 -27.55 5.96
CA GLY A 416 -13.34 -26.64 6.39
C GLY A 416 -12.67 -25.91 5.23
N ASP A 417 -12.53 -26.56 4.07
CA ASP A 417 -11.88 -25.98 2.89
C ASP A 417 -12.75 -24.89 2.21
N LEU A 418 -14.07 -25.01 2.32
CA LEU A 418 -15.03 -24.01 1.84
C LEU A 418 -15.15 -22.81 2.78
N VAL A 419 -14.93 -23.02 4.09
CA VAL A 419 -15.12 -22.00 5.14
C VAL A 419 -13.84 -21.23 5.48
N ALA A 420 -12.68 -21.89 5.41
CA ALA A 420 -11.39 -21.27 5.70
C ALA A 420 -10.79 -20.51 4.51
N SER A 421 -11.48 -20.52 3.36
CA SER A 421 -11.11 -19.84 2.11
C SER A 421 -11.71 -18.44 2.05
N ASP A 422 -10.94 -17.46 1.57
CA ASP A 422 -11.44 -16.09 1.32
C ASP A 422 -12.33 -15.99 0.07
N HIS A 423 -12.44 -17.08 -0.72
CA HIS A 423 -13.24 -17.19 -1.94
C HIS A 423 -14.61 -17.84 -1.73
N ASP A 424 -15.59 -17.46 -2.56
CA ASP A 424 -16.95 -18.03 -2.53
C ASP A 424 -16.96 -19.54 -2.83
N ALA A 425 -17.74 -20.29 -2.05
CA ALA A 425 -17.90 -21.74 -2.18
C ALA A 425 -18.33 -22.18 -3.59
N GLN A 426 -19.08 -21.37 -4.33
CA GLN A 426 -19.49 -21.67 -5.70
C GLN A 426 -18.33 -21.61 -6.69
N ASP A 427 -17.41 -20.65 -6.56
CA ASP A 427 -16.23 -20.54 -7.42
C ASP A 427 -15.28 -21.73 -7.19
N ILE A 428 -15.12 -22.12 -5.92
CA ILE A 428 -14.36 -23.33 -5.52
C ILE A 428 -14.97 -24.58 -6.15
N LEU A 429 -16.30 -24.76 -6.05
CA LEU A 429 -16.99 -25.91 -6.63
C LEU A 429 -16.95 -25.92 -8.16
N ALA A 430 -17.02 -24.76 -8.81
CA ALA A 430 -16.85 -24.64 -10.26
C ALA A 430 -15.44 -25.06 -10.72
N ARG A 431 -14.38 -24.68 -9.97
CA ARG A 431 -13.00 -25.17 -10.19
C ARG A 431 -12.86 -26.68 -9.95
N LEU A 432 -13.80 -27.31 -9.26
CA LEU A 432 -13.87 -28.74 -8.96
C LEU A 432 -14.81 -29.53 -9.89
N GLY A 433 -15.24 -28.96 -11.02
CA GLY A 433 -16.10 -29.62 -12.02
C GLY A 433 -15.48 -30.82 -12.76
N GLU A 434 -16.08 -31.23 -13.88
CA GLU A 434 -15.65 -32.43 -14.64
C GLU A 434 -14.21 -32.35 -15.16
N ASP A 435 -13.79 -31.20 -15.69
CA ASP A 435 -12.41 -30.91 -16.14
C ASP A 435 -11.53 -30.28 -15.02
N GLY A 436 -12.03 -30.23 -13.78
CA GLY A 436 -11.37 -29.64 -12.62
C GLY A 436 -10.36 -30.57 -11.93
N PHE A 437 -9.96 -30.20 -10.71
CA PHE A 437 -9.08 -31.03 -9.88
C PHE A 437 -9.74 -32.38 -9.51
N ASP A 438 -8.94 -33.43 -9.37
CA ASP A 438 -9.43 -34.76 -8.98
C ASP A 438 -9.22 -35.07 -7.48
N GLY A 439 -9.68 -36.24 -7.02
CA GLY A 439 -9.48 -36.65 -5.63
C GLY A 439 -8.01 -36.84 -5.23
N PRO A 440 -7.17 -37.48 -6.06
CA PRO A 440 -5.71 -37.46 -5.91
C PRO A 440 -5.04 -36.07 -5.89
N ASP A 441 -5.64 -35.02 -6.45
CA ASP A 441 -5.20 -33.63 -6.27
C ASP A 441 -5.59 -33.11 -4.87
N ILE A 442 -6.87 -33.19 -4.49
CA ILE A 442 -7.36 -32.72 -3.17
C ILE A 442 -6.63 -33.43 -2.02
N ALA A 443 -6.48 -34.76 -2.11
CA ALA A 443 -5.75 -35.54 -1.10
C ALA A 443 -4.27 -35.18 -1.02
N TRP A 444 -3.65 -34.72 -2.12
CA TRP A 444 -2.29 -34.20 -2.11
C TRP A 444 -2.22 -32.80 -1.48
N MET A 445 -3.18 -31.91 -1.76
CA MET A 445 -3.27 -30.58 -1.15
C MET A 445 -3.39 -30.67 0.38
N HIS A 446 -4.28 -31.53 0.89
CA HIS A 446 -4.37 -31.83 2.32
C HIS A 446 -3.06 -32.40 2.90
N ALA A 447 -2.36 -33.26 2.15
CA ALA A 447 -1.07 -33.82 2.58
C ALA A 447 0.08 -32.79 2.57
N GLN A 448 -0.13 -31.59 2.03
CA GLN A 448 0.76 -30.44 2.16
C GLN A 448 0.35 -29.48 3.29
N GLY A 449 -0.77 -29.74 3.99
CA GLY A 449 -1.29 -28.89 5.07
C GLY A 449 -1.94 -27.59 4.59
N MET A 450 -2.21 -27.46 3.30
CA MET A 450 -2.79 -26.25 2.69
C MET A 450 -4.32 -26.28 2.69
N ASN A 451 -4.94 -25.10 2.69
CA ASN A 451 -6.36 -24.97 2.38
C ASN A 451 -6.62 -25.36 0.91
N VAL A 452 -7.53 -26.30 0.67
CA VAL A 452 -7.88 -26.74 -0.68
C VAL A 452 -8.59 -25.62 -1.45
N GLY A 453 -9.48 -24.84 -0.80
CA GLY A 453 -10.24 -23.76 -1.43
C GLY A 453 -9.34 -22.68 -2.05
N ASP A 454 -8.44 -22.10 -1.26
CA ASP A 454 -7.45 -21.12 -1.74
C ASP A 454 -6.54 -21.71 -2.82
N THR A 455 -6.17 -22.99 -2.69
CA THR A 455 -5.30 -23.67 -3.66
C THR A 455 -6.00 -23.82 -5.02
N VAL A 456 -7.24 -24.32 -5.07
CA VAL A 456 -7.95 -24.50 -6.35
C VAL A 456 -8.32 -23.18 -7.02
N MET A 457 -8.36 -22.08 -6.27
CA MET A 457 -8.56 -20.73 -6.77
C MET A 457 -7.28 -20.07 -7.30
N ARG A 458 -6.13 -20.32 -6.65
CA ARG A 458 -4.82 -19.78 -7.07
C ARG A 458 -4.18 -20.54 -8.24
N PHE A 459 -4.29 -21.87 -8.26
CA PHE A 459 -3.64 -22.71 -9.28
C PHE A 459 -4.62 -23.22 -10.36
N SER A 460 -4.08 -23.77 -11.44
CA SER A 460 -4.81 -24.62 -12.41
C SER A 460 -4.47 -26.11 -12.21
N PRO A 461 -5.30 -27.05 -12.72
CA PRO A 461 -5.00 -28.49 -12.68
C PRO A 461 -3.67 -28.86 -13.35
N GLU A 462 -3.25 -28.13 -14.39
CA GLU A 462 -1.96 -28.37 -15.05
C GLU A 462 -0.79 -27.94 -14.15
N GLN A 463 -0.90 -26.79 -13.47
CA GLN A 463 0.15 -26.30 -12.56
C GLN A 463 0.34 -27.25 -11.37
N ILE A 464 -0.76 -27.74 -10.78
CA ILE A 464 -0.72 -28.75 -9.71
C ILE A 464 -0.13 -30.07 -10.23
N ARG A 465 -0.45 -30.50 -11.45
CA ARG A 465 0.16 -31.69 -12.08
C ARG A 465 1.66 -31.52 -12.29
N LEU A 466 2.11 -30.36 -12.76
CA LEU A 466 3.53 -30.04 -12.97
C LEU A 466 4.30 -30.04 -11.64
N LEU A 467 3.79 -29.38 -10.60
CA LEU A 467 4.37 -29.39 -9.25
C LEU A 467 4.46 -30.82 -8.69
N LYS A 468 3.35 -31.59 -8.75
CA LYS A 468 3.31 -33.01 -8.33
C LYS A 468 4.31 -33.88 -9.08
N THR A 469 4.49 -33.67 -10.39
CA THR A 469 5.40 -34.45 -11.24
C THR A 469 6.87 -34.18 -10.91
N GLN A 470 7.21 -32.92 -10.58
CA GLN A 470 8.57 -32.52 -10.18
C GLN A 470 8.85 -32.67 -8.68
N GLY A 471 7.89 -33.20 -7.91
CA GLY A 471 8.01 -33.35 -6.45
C GLY A 471 8.17 -32.02 -5.72
N LEU A 472 7.56 -30.95 -6.23
CA LEU A 472 7.57 -29.61 -5.63
C LEU A 472 6.30 -29.39 -4.79
N GLY A 473 6.47 -28.84 -3.59
CA GLY A 473 5.35 -28.54 -2.69
C GLY A 473 4.57 -27.29 -3.07
N ILE A 474 3.34 -27.18 -2.55
CA ILE A 474 2.44 -26.04 -2.82
C ILE A 474 3.02 -24.71 -2.31
N GLU A 475 3.73 -24.72 -1.19
CA GLU A 475 4.41 -23.53 -0.65
C GLU A 475 5.41 -22.92 -1.65
N LEU A 476 6.21 -23.76 -2.34
CA LEU A 476 7.07 -23.30 -3.41
C LEU A 476 6.24 -22.87 -4.64
N GLY A 477 5.17 -23.60 -4.95
CA GLY A 477 4.19 -23.22 -5.97
C GLY A 477 3.57 -21.84 -5.75
N LEU A 478 3.33 -21.43 -4.50
CA LEU A 478 2.86 -20.08 -4.18
C LEU A 478 3.93 -19.04 -4.49
N GLN A 479 5.20 -19.31 -4.15
CA GLN A 479 6.30 -18.42 -4.52
C GLN A 479 6.45 -18.23 -6.03
N TYR A 480 6.06 -19.20 -6.88
CA TYR A 480 5.97 -18.99 -8.33
C TYR A 480 4.94 -17.90 -8.67
N LEU A 481 3.71 -18.06 -8.16
CA LEU A 481 2.61 -17.12 -8.43
C LEU A 481 2.91 -15.73 -7.85
N ASP A 482 3.36 -15.66 -6.61
CA ASP A 482 3.63 -14.42 -5.87
C ASP A 482 4.83 -13.65 -6.44
N LYS A 483 5.82 -14.34 -7.05
CA LYS A 483 6.94 -13.72 -7.80
C LYS A 483 6.66 -13.60 -9.31
N GLY A 484 5.44 -13.88 -9.77
CA GLY A 484 5.02 -13.75 -11.17
C GLY A 484 5.67 -14.74 -12.15
N VAL A 485 6.37 -15.76 -11.66
CA VAL A 485 7.06 -16.78 -12.46
C VAL A 485 6.03 -17.83 -12.92
N PRO A 486 5.83 -18.06 -14.24
CA PRO A 486 4.95 -19.12 -14.71
C PRO A 486 5.43 -20.49 -14.22
N ILE A 487 4.49 -21.34 -13.79
CA ILE A 487 4.74 -22.75 -13.50
C ILE A 487 4.70 -23.50 -14.83
N HIS A 488 5.88 -23.74 -15.41
CA HIS A 488 6.06 -24.27 -16.77
C HIS A 488 7.30 -25.19 -16.82
N GLU A 489 7.40 -26.12 -17.78
CA GLU A 489 8.48 -27.12 -17.84
C GLU A 489 9.88 -26.50 -17.86
N ARG A 490 10.05 -25.34 -18.52
CA ARG A 490 11.32 -24.60 -18.58
C ARG A 490 11.64 -23.75 -17.32
N THR A 491 10.70 -23.61 -16.38
CA THR A 491 10.85 -22.80 -15.15
C THR A 491 10.69 -23.58 -13.86
N LEU A 492 10.27 -24.85 -13.88
CA LEU A 492 10.21 -25.71 -12.69
C LEU A 492 11.60 -25.93 -12.08
N VAL A 493 11.69 -25.98 -10.74
CA VAL A 493 12.95 -26.27 -10.06
C VAL A 493 13.34 -27.74 -10.26
N ASP A 494 14.50 -27.92 -10.88
CA ASP A 494 15.11 -29.20 -11.24
C ASP A 494 16.29 -29.51 -10.27
N ASP A 495 17.52 -29.64 -10.77
CA ASP A 495 18.77 -29.91 -10.03
C ASP A 495 19.26 -28.78 -9.08
N TYR A 496 18.54 -27.65 -8.97
CA TYR A 496 19.00 -26.47 -8.21
C TYR A 496 18.15 -26.22 -6.96
N ARG A 497 18.32 -27.10 -5.96
CA ARG A 497 17.57 -27.11 -4.68
C ARG A 497 18.50 -27.04 -3.47
N ASP A 498 17.97 -26.63 -2.32
CA ASP A 498 18.73 -26.49 -1.06
C ASP A 498 19.44 -27.79 -0.62
N GLU A 499 18.82 -28.96 -0.84
CA GLU A 499 19.39 -30.25 -0.43
C GLU A 499 20.65 -30.64 -1.23
N LEU A 500 20.95 -29.90 -2.30
CA LEU A 500 22.12 -30.08 -3.16
C LEU A 500 23.20 -29.03 -2.91
N ILE A 501 23.00 -28.03 -2.03
CA ILE A 501 23.99 -26.97 -1.78
C ILE A 501 25.23 -27.53 -1.06
N VAL A 502 26.42 -27.21 -1.56
CA VAL A 502 27.71 -27.66 -1.05
C VAL A 502 28.53 -26.49 -0.52
N GLY A 503 28.45 -26.29 0.80
CA GLY A 503 29.17 -25.23 1.52
C GLY A 503 28.41 -23.90 1.57
N GLU A 504 28.98 -22.92 2.25
CA GLU A 504 28.33 -21.62 2.51
C GLU A 504 28.17 -20.78 1.22
N PRO A 505 26.94 -20.36 0.87
CA PRO A 505 26.67 -19.36 -0.16
C PRO A 505 27.47 -18.07 0.06
N ARG A 506 28.09 -17.52 -0.99
CA ARG A 506 28.92 -16.32 -0.86
C ARG A 506 28.28 -15.13 -1.56
N PRO A 507 28.02 -14.02 -0.86
CA PRO A 507 27.53 -12.81 -1.51
C PRO A 507 28.54 -12.29 -2.54
N LEU A 508 28.09 -12.08 -3.76
CA LEU A 508 28.82 -11.38 -4.81
C LEU A 508 28.54 -9.86 -4.73
N GLY A 509 29.29 -9.07 -5.50
CA GLY A 509 28.90 -7.70 -5.82
C GLY A 509 27.66 -7.73 -6.72
N GLY A 510 26.71 -6.81 -6.51
CA GLY A 510 25.45 -6.75 -7.24
C GLY A 510 25.04 -5.30 -7.53
N GLY A 511 24.12 -5.11 -8.47
CA GLY A 511 23.50 -3.81 -8.71
C GLY A 511 22.46 -3.43 -7.65
N GLN A 512 22.04 -2.17 -7.65
CA GLN A 512 21.16 -1.52 -6.66
C GLN A 512 19.82 -2.23 -6.34
N VAL A 513 19.40 -3.23 -7.14
CA VAL A 513 18.06 -3.86 -7.08
C VAL A 513 18.02 -5.28 -6.51
N SER A 514 19.15 -5.99 -6.42
CA SER A 514 19.17 -7.37 -5.90
C SER A 514 20.60 -7.83 -5.62
N LYS A 515 20.83 -8.56 -4.52
CA LYS A 515 22.15 -9.08 -4.17
C LYS A 515 22.35 -10.52 -4.67
N PRO A 516 23.27 -10.78 -5.60
CA PRO A 516 23.55 -12.13 -6.10
C PRO A 516 24.48 -12.92 -5.16
N TYR A 517 24.41 -14.25 -5.25
CA TYR A 517 25.22 -15.18 -4.46
C TYR A 517 25.91 -16.23 -5.34
N ASP A 518 27.20 -16.50 -5.08
CA ASP A 518 27.96 -17.64 -5.61
C ASP A 518 27.60 -18.88 -4.77
N VAL A 519 26.90 -19.84 -5.40
CA VAL A 519 26.33 -21.04 -4.78
C VAL A 519 26.82 -22.26 -5.56
N THR A 520 27.21 -23.33 -4.87
CA THR A 520 27.56 -24.61 -5.52
C THR A 520 26.45 -25.63 -5.28
N TYR A 521 25.72 -26.00 -6.33
CA TYR A 521 24.72 -27.06 -6.30
C TYR A 521 25.38 -28.37 -6.78
N GLY A 522 25.70 -29.26 -5.83
CA GLY A 522 26.33 -30.57 -6.04
C GLY A 522 27.77 -30.50 -6.57
N ARG A 523 27.92 -30.15 -7.85
CA ARG A 523 29.20 -29.91 -8.52
C ARG A 523 29.21 -28.60 -9.32
N ASP A 524 28.04 -28.04 -9.58
CA ASP A 524 27.86 -26.96 -10.53
C ASP A 524 27.83 -25.62 -9.79
N ARG A 525 28.72 -24.72 -10.20
CA ARG A 525 28.90 -23.41 -9.59
C ARG A 525 28.02 -22.40 -10.31
N MET A 526 27.07 -21.85 -9.58
CA MET A 526 26.01 -21.01 -10.10
C MET A 526 25.96 -19.67 -9.36
N VAL A 527 25.32 -18.69 -9.98
CA VAL A 527 24.91 -17.42 -9.40
C VAL A 527 23.42 -17.47 -9.12
N TYR A 528 23.02 -17.31 -7.87
CA TYR A 528 21.62 -17.17 -7.46
C TYR A 528 21.24 -15.67 -7.32
N LYS A 529 20.10 -15.26 -7.88
CA LYS A 529 19.51 -13.91 -7.78
C LYS A 529 18.05 -14.04 -7.34
N GLU A 530 17.73 -13.66 -6.09
CA GLU A 530 16.32 -13.65 -5.62
C GLU A 530 15.55 -12.51 -6.30
N PRO A 531 14.31 -12.75 -6.80
CA PRO A 531 13.42 -11.69 -7.27
C PRO A 531 12.81 -10.98 -6.06
N GLN A 532 13.03 -9.68 -5.95
CA GLN A 532 12.46 -8.86 -4.89
C GLN A 532 11.31 -8.03 -5.47
N ILE A 533 10.10 -8.19 -4.94
CA ILE A 533 8.97 -7.33 -5.29
C ILE A 533 8.99 -6.12 -4.36
N ASN A 534 8.93 -4.90 -4.91
CA ASN A 534 8.79 -3.69 -4.11
C ASN A 534 7.37 -3.64 -3.51
N PRO A 535 7.19 -3.60 -2.17
CA PRO A 535 5.88 -3.65 -1.54
C PRO A 535 5.03 -2.37 -1.74
N GLU A 536 5.65 -1.24 -2.09
CA GLU A 536 4.95 0.03 -2.33
C GLU A 536 4.45 0.16 -3.79
N THR A 537 5.19 -0.40 -4.76
CA THR A 537 4.91 -0.22 -6.20
C THR A 537 4.41 -1.48 -6.90
N GLY A 538 4.70 -2.66 -6.35
CA GLY A 538 4.49 -3.95 -7.01
C GLY A 538 5.50 -4.27 -8.13
N GLU A 539 6.47 -3.40 -8.41
CA GLU A 539 7.49 -3.64 -9.45
C GLU A 539 8.56 -4.65 -8.94
N GLU A 540 8.95 -5.60 -9.81
CA GLU A 540 10.03 -6.56 -9.55
C GLU A 540 11.42 -5.91 -9.72
N SER A 541 12.37 -6.30 -8.86
CA SER A 541 13.78 -5.95 -8.92
C SER A 541 14.35 -6.14 -10.33
N GLY A 542 14.90 -5.06 -10.90
CA GLY A 542 15.41 -5.03 -12.27
C GLY A 542 14.49 -4.31 -13.27
N TYR A 543 13.24 -4.00 -12.91
CA TYR A 543 12.33 -3.24 -13.79
C TYR A 543 12.83 -1.80 -14.02
N GLY A 544 13.62 -1.63 -15.07
CA GLY A 544 14.44 -0.45 -15.30
C GLY A 544 13.90 0.51 -16.36
N PRO A 545 14.71 1.53 -16.72
CA PRO A 545 14.40 2.44 -17.82
C PRO A 545 14.18 1.70 -19.15
N SER A 546 14.90 0.61 -19.40
CA SER A 546 14.73 -0.16 -20.65
C SER A 546 13.38 -0.89 -20.68
N SER A 547 12.98 -1.55 -19.58
CA SER A 547 11.65 -2.18 -19.47
C SER A 547 10.51 -1.22 -19.80
N ARG A 548 10.57 -0.01 -19.24
CA ARG A 548 9.58 1.06 -19.46
C ARG A 548 9.56 1.56 -20.91
N VAL A 549 10.68 1.51 -21.64
CA VAL A 549 10.77 1.87 -23.07
C VAL A 549 10.28 0.73 -23.96
N LEU A 550 10.69 -0.51 -23.68
CA LEU A 550 10.29 -1.74 -24.38
C LEU A 550 8.78 -2.02 -24.28
N GLY A 551 8.12 -1.52 -23.24
CA GLY A 551 6.70 -1.77 -23.00
C GLY A 551 6.44 -3.14 -22.40
N ILE A 552 7.29 -3.51 -21.44
CA ILE A 552 7.03 -4.54 -20.43
C ILE A 552 5.96 -4.00 -19.47
N ASP A 553 5.06 -4.84 -18.95
CA ASP A 553 4.06 -4.43 -17.96
C ASP A 553 4.71 -4.28 -16.57
N PRO A 554 4.65 -3.11 -15.91
CA PRO A 554 5.17 -2.94 -14.54
C PRO A 554 4.48 -3.82 -13.50
N LYS A 555 3.25 -4.30 -13.75
CA LYS A 555 2.48 -5.14 -12.82
C LYS A 555 2.77 -6.64 -12.95
N GLN A 556 3.22 -7.07 -14.13
CA GLN A 556 3.66 -8.44 -14.39
C GLN A 556 4.98 -8.38 -15.16
N PRO A 557 6.05 -7.87 -14.53
CA PRO A 557 7.29 -7.59 -15.24
C PRO A 557 8.07 -8.85 -15.58
N GLN A 558 8.04 -9.91 -14.76
CA GLN A 558 8.63 -11.23 -15.07
C GLN A 558 10.14 -11.15 -15.43
N MET A 559 10.87 -10.26 -14.77
CA MET A 559 12.30 -9.97 -14.99
C MET A 559 13.14 -11.26 -14.89
N THR A 560 12.83 -12.08 -13.90
CA THR A 560 13.39 -13.43 -13.71
C THR A 560 13.16 -14.34 -14.92
N VAL A 561 11.96 -14.36 -15.48
CA VAL A 561 11.58 -15.28 -16.57
C VAL A 561 12.20 -14.86 -17.91
N ARG A 562 12.40 -13.56 -18.13
CA ARG A 562 13.05 -13.01 -19.33
C ARG A 562 14.49 -13.48 -19.51
N ASN A 563 15.19 -13.81 -18.42
CA ASN A 563 16.49 -14.48 -18.48
C ASN A 563 16.37 -15.90 -19.06
N VAL A 564 15.42 -16.71 -18.57
CA VAL A 564 15.14 -18.06 -19.07
C VAL A 564 14.68 -18.02 -20.54
N ALA A 565 13.77 -17.11 -20.90
CA ALA A 565 13.34 -16.91 -22.28
C ALA A 565 14.50 -16.48 -23.21
N THR A 566 15.42 -15.64 -22.73
CA THR A 566 16.64 -15.29 -23.49
C THR A 566 17.57 -16.49 -23.68
N ARG A 567 17.71 -17.38 -22.68
CA ARG A 567 18.43 -18.64 -22.82
C ARG A 567 17.79 -19.59 -23.84
N VAL A 568 16.47 -19.71 -23.86
CA VAL A 568 15.74 -20.51 -24.87
C VAL A 568 15.99 -19.99 -26.30
N VAL A 569 16.07 -18.68 -26.51
CA VAL A 569 16.42 -18.10 -27.83
C VAL A 569 17.90 -18.36 -28.20
N ASP A 570 18.82 -18.32 -27.23
CA ASP A 570 20.23 -18.67 -27.44
C ASP A 570 20.44 -20.16 -27.80
N GLU A 571 19.62 -21.05 -27.22
CA GLU A 571 19.55 -22.47 -27.60
C GLU A 571 19.06 -22.67 -29.04
N LEU A 572 17.96 -22.00 -29.41
CA LEU A 572 17.39 -22.06 -30.77
C LEU A 572 18.34 -21.54 -31.85
N LEU A 573 19.18 -20.55 -31.53
CA LEU A 573 20.22 -20.04 -32.42
C LEU A 573 21.52 -20.86 -32.37
N GLY A 574 21.68 -21.77 -31.39
CA GLY A 574 22.94 -22.49 -31.15
C GLY A 574 24.11 -21.56 -30.86
N PHE A 575 23.85 -20.36 -30.32
CA PHE A 575 24.86 -19.32 -30.18
C PHE A 575 25.76 -19.56 -28.97
N ASN A 576 25.22 -20.13 -27.89
CA ASN A 576 25.88 -20.49 -26.63
C ASN A 576 26.52 -19.28 -25.93
N LEU A 577 25.79 -18.16 -25.92
CA LEU A 577 26.15 -16.94 -25.22
C LEU A 577 25.54 -16.88 -23.83
N VAL A 578 24.36 -17.46 -23.62
CA VAL A 578 23.68 -17.38 -22.32
C VAL A 578 24.08 -18.63 -21.53
N PRO A 579 24.62 -18.47 -20.30
CA PRO A 579 24.98 -19.63 -19.46
C PRO A 579 23.70 -20.40 -19.09
N ASP A 580 23.81 -21.63 -18.58
CA ASP A 580 22.61 -22.38 -18.14
C ASP A 580 21.85 -21.54 -17.10
N THR A 581 20.57 -21.29 -17.36
CA THR A 581 19.78 -20.22 -16.73
C THR A 581 18.38 -20.77 -16.49
N ARG A 582 18.09 -21.05 -15.21
CA ARG A 582 16.87 -21.71 -14.77
C ARG A 582 16.34 -21.05 -13.49
N ILE A 583 15.30 -21.62 -12.92
CA ILE A 583 14.84 -21.29 -11.57
C ILE A 583 15.40 -22.34 -10.58
N GLY A 584 15.74 -21.90 -9.38
CA GLY A 584 16.17 -22.75 -8.28
C GLY A 584 15.78 -22.18 -6.93
N VAL A 585 16.26 -22.81 -5.86
CA VAL A 585 15.99 -22.44 -4.47
C VAL A 585 17.29 -22.15 -3.71
N LEU A 586 17.25 -21.12 -2.86
CA LEU A 586 18.25 -20.85 -1.83
C LEU A 586 17.53 -20.44 -0.54
N ASP A 587 17.83 -21.09 0.58
CA ASP A 587 17.22 -20.85 1.90
C ASP A 587 15.67 -20.88 1.84
N GLY A 588 15.11 -21.88 1.14
CA GLY A 588 13.67 -22.04 0.90
C GLY A 588 13.06 -21.06 -0.11
N LYS A 589 13.84 -20.12 -0.66
CA LYS A 589 13.34 -19.03 -1.54
C LYS A 589 13.57 -19.32 -3.02
N LEU A 590 12.51 -19.22 -3.81
CA LEU A 590 12.55 -19.28 -5.28
C LEU A 590 13.36 -18.12 -5.88
N GLY A 591 14.24 -18.39 -6.84
CA GLY A 591 14.93 -17.36 -7.60
C GLY A 591 15.69 -17.84 -8.84
N LEU A 592 16.29 -16.90 -9.57
CA LEU A 592 17.05 -17.20 -10.78
C LEU A 592 18.37 -17.89 -10.41
N VAL A 593 18.69 -18.99 -11.09
CA VAL A 593 19.99 -19.68 -10.98
C VAL A 593 20.65 -19.68 -12.35
N MET A 594 21.85 -19.10 -12.42
CA MET A 594 22.59 -18.83 -13.66
C MET A 594 24.02 -19.37 -13.57
N GLY A 595 24.53 -20.06 -14.60
CA GLY A 595 25.88 -20.64 -14.59
C GLY A 595 26.98 -19.59 -14.38
N TYR A 596 27.93 -19.85 -13.48
CA TYR A 596 28.97 -18.88 -13.14
C TYR A 596 29.90 -18.63 -14.34
N ALA A 597 29.88 -17.41 -14.88
CA ALA A 597 30.69 -17.01 -16.01
C ALA A 597 32.08 -16.52 -15.57
N GLU A 598 33.14 -17.23 -15.96
CA GLU A 598 34.53 -16.86 -15.67
C GLU A 598 35.17 -16.10 -16.85
N GLY A 599 35.69 -14.89 -16.61
CA GLY A 599 36.30 -14.04 -17.63
C GLY A 599 36.40 -12.57 -17.22
N ILE A 600 36.58 -11.69 -18.22
CA ILE A 600 36.72 -10.24 -18.06
C ILE A 600 35.41 -9.55 -18.45
N ALA A 601 34.79 -8.79 -17.54
CA ALA A 601 33.73 -7.84 -17.87
C ALA A 601 34.39 -6.50 -18.29
N PRO A 602 34.16 -5.98 -19.52
CA PRO A 602 34.86 -4.78 -20.00
C PRO A 602 34.61 -3.53 -19.14
N ARG A 603 33.45 -3.43 -18.51
CA ARG A 603 33.20 -2.47 -17.44
C ARG A 603 32.99 -3.24 -16.15
N TYR A 604 33.89 -3.06 -15.18
CA TYR A 604 33.63 -3.49 -13.82
C TYR A 604 32.55 -2.61 -13.20
N THR A 605 31.47 -3.22 -12.70
CA THR A 605 30.58 -2.58 -11.71
C THR A 605 31.32 -2.54 -10.38
N VAL A 606 32.11 -1.49 -10.19
CA VAL A 606 32.47 -1.03 -8.86
C VAL A 606 31.20 -0.54 -8.18
N ASP A 607 30.97 -0.99 -6.95
CA ASP A 607 29.80 -0.65 -6.12
C ASP A 607 29.97 0.76 -5.50
N VAL A 608 30.24 1.75 -6.35
CA VAL A 608 30.27 3.18 -6.00
C VAL A 608 28.91 3.79 -6.31
N ASP A 609 28.15 4.04 -5.26
CA ASP A 609 26.79 4.53 -5.35
C ASP A 609 26.72 5.94 -5.97
N ASP A 610 25.90 6.02 -7.02
CA ASP A 610 25.16 7.15 -7.63
C ASP A 610 25.83 8.53 -7.89
N THR A 611 27.02 8.79 -7.36
CA THR A 611 27.63 10.13 -7.23
C THR A 611 27.78 10.84 -8.56
N ALA A 612 28.36 10.17 -9.58
CA ALA A 612 28.53 10.76 -10.91
C ALA A 612 27.19 11.00 -11.64
N ARG A 613 26.16 10.20 -11.37
CA ARG A 613 24.84 10.31 -12.02
C ARG A 613 24.02 11.43 -11.39
N GLN A 614 24.03 11.53 -10.06
CA GLN A 614 23.46 12.65 -9.32
C GLN A 614 24.15 13.96 -9.69
N TRP A 615 25.49 14.03 -9.76
CA TRP A 615 26.20 15.24 -10.22
C TRP A 615 25.80 15.70 -11.63
N GLY A 616 25.51 14.76 -12.55
CA GLY A 616 24.97 15.07 -13.87
C GLY A 616 23.56 15.70 -13.82
N GLN A 617 22.69 15.19 -12.95
CA GLN A 617 21.34 15.72 -12.75
C GLN A 617 21.34 17.06 -11.98
N ILE A 618 22.17 17.20 -10.95
CA ILE A 618 22.36 18.43 -10.16
C ILE A 618 22.90 19.56 -11.05
N ASN A 619 23.87 19.28 -11.94
CA ASN A 619 24.29 20.26 -12.95
C ASN A 619 23.17 20.62 -13.95
N ALA A 620 22.33 19.66 -14.36
CA ALA A 620 21.22 19.92 -15.27
C ALA A 620 20.11 20.78 -14.64
N VAL A 621 19.88 20.65 -13.33
CA VAL A 621 18.87 21.42 -12.58
C VAL A 621 19.40 22.77 -12.10
N LEU A 622 20.54 22.80 -11.40
CA LEU A 622 21.07 24.04 -10.79
C LEU A 622 21.89 24.89 -11.77
N GLY A 623 22.59 24.26 -12.71
CA GLY A 623 23.54 24.93 -13.63
C GLY A 623 22.88 25.88 -14.63
N TYR A 624 21.56 25.81 -14.82
CA TYR A 624 20.80 26.73 -15.66
C TYR A 624 20.14 27.90 -14.89
N GLU A 625 19.88 27.75 -13.59
CA GLU A 625 19.10 28.74 -12.82
C GLU A 625 19.92 29.55 -11.81
N ASN A 626 21.09 29.06 -11.35
CA ASN A 626 21.87 29.80 -10.34
C ASN A 626 23.40 29.59 -10.47
N PRO A 627 24.09 30.30 -11.40
CA PRO A 627 25.51 30.09 -11.67
C PRO A 627 26.43 30.49 -10.50
N ASP A 628 25.99 31.40 -9.64
CA ASP A 628 26.79 31.88 -8.49
C ASP A 628 27.02 30.76 -7.47
N VAL A 629 26.05 29.86 -7.26
CA VAL A 629 26.20 28.69 -6.37
C VAL A 629 27.27 27.73 -6.88
N LEU A 630 27.31 27.48 -8.20
CA LEU A 630 28.32 26.63 -8.83
C LEU A 630 29.73 27.25 -8.74
N GLN A 631 29.81 28.58 -8.69
CA GLN A 631 31.08 29.29 -8.48
C GLN A 631 31.51 29.26 -7.00
N SER A 632 30.59 29.50 -6.06
CA SER A 632 30.86 29.36 -4.61
C SER A 632 31.36 27.96 -4.23
N VAL A 633 30.83 26.89 -4.84
CA VAL A 633 31.35 25.52 -4.62
C VAL A 633 32.78 25.35 -5.15
N LYS A 634 33.11 25.93 -6.32
CA LYS A 634 34.48 25.88 -6.90
C LYS A 634 35.48 26.71 -6.08
N ASP A 635 35.03 27.83 -5.52
CA ASP A 635 35.84 28.72 -4.69
C ASP A 635 35.95 28.24 -3.23
N GLY A 636 35.29 27.12 -2.89
CA GLY A 636 35.44 26.44 -1.61
C GLY A 636 34.61 27.02 -0.46
N ASP A 637 33.48 27.69 -0.75
CA ASP A 637 32.67 28.37 0.26
C ASP A 637 32.11 27.41 1.34
N PRO A 638 32.46 27.60 2.63
CA PRO A 638 32.04 26.67 3.69
C PRO A 638 30.53 26.62 3.95
N GLU A 639 29.79 27.72 3.78
CA GLU A 639 28.34 27.74 4.05
C GLU A 639 27.56 27.02 2.95
N THR A 640 27.90 27.27 1.68
CA THR A 640 27.35 26.54 0.53
C THR A 640 27.70 25.05 0.58
N ILE A 641 28.92 24.69 0.97
CA ILE A 641 29.36 23.30 1.13
C ILE A 641 28.66 22.63 2.32
N SER A 642 28.35 23.35 3.41
CA SER A 642 27.55 22.81 4.51
C SER A 642 26.11 22.55 4.07
N LEU A 643 25.47 23.53 3.43
CA LEU A 643 24.08 23.40 2.96
C LEU A 643 23.89 22.22 1.99
N LEU A 644 24.86 21.99 1.10
CA LEU A 644 24.88 20.82 0.21
C LEU A 644 25.09 19.51 0.97
N LYS A 645 25.95 19.48 2.00
CA LYS A 645 26.13 18.28 2.84
C LYS A 645 24.87 17.97 3.65
N ASP A 646 24.21 18.99 4.19
CA ASP A 646 22.96 18.85 4.95
C ASP A 646 21.83 18.32 4.03
N LEU A 647 21.73 18.80 2.79
CA LEU A 647 20.84 18.26 1.76
C LEU A 647 21.15 16.81 1.36
N LEU A 648 22.44 16.46 1.26
CA LEU A 648 22.87 15.10 0.93
C LEU A 648 22.76 14.13 2.12
N SER A 649 22.67 14.62 3.36
CA SER A 649 22.63 13.80 4.58
C SER A 649 21.34 12.99 4.79
N VAL A 650 20.38 13.10 3.86
CA VAL A 650 19.04 12.50 3.94
C VAL A 650 18.95 11.11 3.27
N ASN A 651 20.01 10.64 2.58
CA ASN A 651 20.08 9.29 1.97
C ASN A 651 21.21 8.43 2.58
N GLU A 652 20.95 7.15 2.89
CA GLU A 652 21.91 6.26 3.59
C GLU A 652 22.50 5.09 2.75
N SER A 653 23.44 5.37 1.83
CA SER A 653 24.44 4.40 1.30
C SER A 653 25.74 5.15 0.90
N ARG A 654 27.01 4.82 1.22
CA ARG A 654 27.85 3.57 1.31
C ARG A 654 28.55 3.26 -0.04
N TYR A 655 29.87 3.08 -0.19
CA TYR A 655 31.05 3.26 0.70
C TYR A 655 32.37 3.41 -0.13
N GLU A 656 33.33 4.24 0.29
CA GLU A 656 34.69 4.34 -0.32
C GLU A 656 35.74 4.88 0.71
N LEU A 657 37.00 4.40 0.69
CA LEU A 657 38.07 4.59 1.73
C LEU A 657 39.49 4.09 1.23
N GLY A 658 40.70 4.67 1.42
CA GLY A 658 42.01 3.99 1.03
C GLY A 658 43.02 3.46 2.12
N ASN A 659 43.61 2.24 2.03
CA ASN A 659 44.54 1.60 3.04
C ASN A 659 45.89 2.35 3.27
N PHE A 660 46.31 2.64 4.52
CA PHE A 660 47.53 3.42 4.84
C PHE A 660 48.35 2.92 6.05
N ASP A 661 49.67 3.18 6.08
CA ASP A 661 50.54 3.03 7.28
C ASP A 661 50.43 4.29 8.15
N VAL A 662 49.98 4.14 9.40
CA VAL A 662 49.73 5.24 10.34
C VAL A 662 50.66 5.18 11.56
N SER A 663 51.77 4.43 11.47
CA SER A 663 52.72 4.22 12.57
C SER A 663 53.31 5.51 13.16
N ASP A 664 53.48 6.55 12.34
CA ASP A 664 54.01 7.84 12.76
C ASP A 664 52.97 8.75 13.44
N SER A 665 51.68 8.40 13.39
CA SER A 665 50.63 9.14 14.10
C SER A 665 50.70 8.91 15.62
N GLU A 666 50.29 9.90 16.41
CA GLU A 666 50.28 9.80 17.89
C GLU A 666 49.45 8.59 18.39
N GLN A 667 48.33 8.30 17.72
CA GLN A 667 47.49 7.14 18.01
C GLN A 667 48.14 5.82 17.57
N GLY A 668 48.83 5.78 16.43
CA GLY A 668 49.61 4.63 15.97
C GLY A 668 50.77 4.32 16.92
N GLN A 669 51.54 5.33 17.33
CA GLN A 669 52.61 5.19 18.33
C GLN A 669 52.05 4.71 19.67
N ARG A 670 50.90 5.22 20.13
CA ARG A 670 50.25 4.74 21.37
C ARG A 670 49.82 3.28 21.26
N ILE A 671 49.23 2.84 20.14
CA ILE A 671 48.87 1.43 19.92
C ILE A 671 50.14 0.54 19.94
N LEU A 672 51.24 0.99 19.32
CA LEU A 672 52.53 0.27 19.31
C LEU A 672 53.25 0.26 20.65
N GLN A 673 53.00 1.24 21.52
CA GLN A 673 53.47 1.28 22.89
C GLN A 673 52.68 0.29 23.77
N LEU A 674 51.35 0.36 23.72
CA LEU A 674 50.44 -0.50 24.49
C LEU A 674 50.56 -1.98 24.09
N ALA A 675 50.70 -2.29 22.80
CA ALA A 675 50.90 -3.66 22.30
C ALA A 675 52.21 -4.33 22.81
N LYS A 676 53.16 -3.53 23.32
CA LYS A 676 54.42 -3.99 23.92
C LYS A 676 54.40 -3.94 25.46
N GLY A 677 53.29 -3.53 26.06
CA GLY A 677 53.10 -3.40 27.50
C GLY A 677 52.71 -4.71 28.20
N SER A 678 52.13 -4.58 29.39
CA SER A 678 51.53 -5.67 30.16
C SER A 678 50.30 -6.27 29.45
N PRO A 679 49.80 -7.45 29.85
CA PRO A 679 48.63 -8.07 29.23
C PRO A 679 47.38 -7.17 29.21
N GLN A 680 47.25 -6.28 30.20
CA GLN A 680 46.12 -5.35 30.32
C GLN A 680 46.26 -4.15 29.36
N GLU A 681 47.50 -3.70 29.08
CA GLU A 681 47.79 -2.71 28.03
C GLU A 681 47.69 -3.33 26.63
N GLN A 682 48.01 -4.62 26.48
CA GLN A 682 47.79 -5.37 25.23
C GLN A 682 46.29 -5.57 24.94
N GLU A 683 45.48 -5.76 25.97
CA GLU A 683 44.01 -5.77 25.85
C GLU A 683 43.45 -4.38 25.50
N GLU A 684 43.99 -3.29 26.07
CA GLU A 684 43.68 -1.91 25.64
C GLU A 684 44.08 -1.68 24.17
N ALA A 685 45.25 -2.15 23.73
CA ALA A 685 45.67 -2.07 22.33
C ALA A 685 44.71 -2.82 21.40
N GLN A 686 44.26 -4.03 21.79
CA GLN A 686 43.26 -4.79 21.03
C GLN A 686 41.84 -4.19 21.09
N ALA A 687 41.51 -3.39 22.11
CA ALA A 687 40.26 -2.64 22.17
C ALA A 687 40.31 -1.42 21.22
N LEU A 688 41.42 -0.68 21.23
CA LEU A 688 41.66 0.44 20.31
C LEU A 688 41.71 -0.03 18.84
N LEU A 689 42.33 -1.19 18.57
CA LEU A 689 42.32 -1.81 17.24
C LEU A 689 40.96 -2.36 16.82
N ARG A 690 40.06 -2.74 17.75
CA ARG A 690 38.69 -3.15 17.40
C ARG A 690 37.75 -1.97 17.10
N GLY A 691 38.15 -0.75 17.44
CA GLY A 691 37.40 0.48 17.12
C GLY A 691 37.67 1.06 15.73
N LEU A 692 38.62 0.51 14.97
CA LEU A 692 39.00 0.98 13.63
C LEU A 692 39.32 -0.22 12.73
N PRO A 693 38.96 -0.21 11.43
CA PRO A 693 39.46 -1.21 10.49
C PRO A 693 40.99 -1.08 10.38
N GLY A 694 41.74 -2.11 10.78
CA GLY A 694 43.21 -2.06 10.81
C GLY A 694 43.85 -3.18 11.64
N ARG A 695 45.18 -3.24 11.62
CA ARG A 695 45.99 -4.25 12.34
C ARG A 695 47.39 -3.75 12.70
N VAL A 696 48.04 -4.45 13.62
CA VAL A 696 49.47 -4.27 13.93
C VAL A 696 50.28 -5.38 13.25
N GLU A 697 51.30 -5.01 12.50
CA GLU A 697 52.12 -5.92 11.68
C GLU A 697 53.58 -5.43 11.71
N ASP A 698 54.54 -6.32 11.99
CA ASP A 698 55.98 -6.04 12.11
C ASP A 698 56.38 -4.78 12.92
N GLY A 699 55.58 -4.44 13.93
CA GLY A 699 55.82 -3.27 14.79
C GLY A 699 55.37 -1.94 14.19
N ARG A 700 54.49 -1.97 13.18
CA ARG A 700 53.76 -0.86 12.56
C ARG A 700 52.26 -0.94 12.83
N VAL A 701 51.54 0.17 12.65
CA VAL A 701 50.05 0.19 12.62
C VAL A 701 49.59 0.44 11.20
N ILE A 702 48.88 -0.51 10.62
CA ILE A 702 48.29 -0.43 9.30
C ILE A 702 46.79 -0.19 9.48
N GLN A 703 46.28 0.94 8.99
CA GLN A 703 44.85 1.22 8.99
C GLN A 703 44.25 0.79 7.66
N GLU A 704 43.17 0.01 7.72
CA GLU A 704 42.45 -0.47 6.54
C GLU A 704 41.31 0.46 6.15
N LEU A 705 41.10 0.53 4.84
CA LEU A 705 40.20 1.45 4.17
C LEU A 705 40.04 0.91 2.71
N ARG A 706 38.79 0.64 2.28
CA ARG A 706 38.40 -0.09 1.05
C ARG A 706 38.14 0.77 -0.21
N ILE A 707 39.18 1.05 -1.01
CA ILE A 707 39.15 1.52 -2.42
C ILE A 707 39.89 0.41 -3.12
N THR A 708 39.15 -0.63 -3.49
CA THR A 708 39.75 -1.93 -3.80
C THR A 708 39.00 -2.58 -4.95
N ALA A 709 38.90 -1.82 -6.05
CA ALA A 709 38.26 -2.25 -7.28
C ALA A 709 39.04 -1.83 -8.53
N MET A 710 39.33 -0.53 -8.71
CA MET A 710 39.92 0.00 -9.97
C MET A 710 41.40 -0.36 -10.23
N LEU A 711 42.15 -0.82 -9.22
CA LEU A 711 43.62 -0.94 -9.28
C LEU A 711 44.19 -2.38 -9.23
N GLN A 712 43.36 -3.43 -9.15
CA GLN A 712 43.86 -4.80 -8.90
C GLN A 712 43.39 -5.90 -9.86
N ARG A 713 42.75 -5.57 -10.98
CA ARG A 713 42.32 -6.57 -12.00
C ARG A 713 42.71 -6.14 -13.42
N GLY A 714 42.90 -7.14 -14.28
CA GLY A 714 43.45 -7.01 -15.63
C GLY A 714 42.47 -6.48 -16.68
N ASP A 715 41.41 -5.81 -16.26
CA ASP A 715 40.25 -5.43 -17.10
C ASP A 715 40.61 -4.43 -18.24
N ARG A 716 41.86 -3.95 -18.24
CA ARG A 716 42.36 -2.86 -19.07
C ARG A 716 42.88 -3.30 -20.44
N ASP A 717 43.05 -4.59 -20.71
CA ASP A 717 43.67 -5.12 -21.95
C ASP A 717 42.71 -5.88 -22.89
N LEU A 718 41.39 -5.69 -22.76
CA LEU A 718 40.42 -6.35 -23.66
C LEU A 718 40.65 -5.94 -25.13
N ASN A 719 40.99 -6.92 -25.96
CA ASN A 719 41.26 -6.71 -27.37
C ASN A 719 39.97 -6.77 -28.22
N PHE A 720 39.35 -5.62 -28.45
CA PHE A 720 38.22 -5.49 -29.39
C PHE A 720 38.57 -5.75 -30.87
N ASP A 721 39.84 -5.96 -31.21
CA ASP A 721 40.27 -6.41 -32.53
C ASP A 721 40.51 -7.93 -32.62
N ASP A 722 40.32 -8.67 -31.53
CA ASP A 722 40.41 -10.12 -31.53
C ASP A 722 39.24 -10.78 -32.30
N PRO A 723 39.50 -11.79 -33.16
CA PRO A 723 38.45 -12.45 -33.95
C PRO A 723 37.34 -13.10 -33.10
N VAL A 724 37.69 -13.68 -31.95
CA VAL A 724 36.74 -14.38 -31.05
C VAL A 724 35.86 -13.36 -30.35
N VAL A 725 36.45 -12.26 -29.86
CA VAL A 725 35.72 -11.16 -29.20
C VAL A 725 34.76 -10.48 -30.19
N ARG A 726 35.21 -10.18 -31.42
CA ARG A 726 34.36 -9.64 -32.49
C ARG A 726 33.19 -10.57 -32.82
N ARG A 727 33.48 -11.86 -33.05
CA ARG A 727 32.46 -12.87 -33.40
C ARG A 727 31.42 -13.00 -32.28
N GLY A 728 31.86 -13.10 -31.03
CA GLY A 728 30.98 -13.20 -29.86
C GLY A 728 30.10 -11.97 -29.69
N LEU A 729 30.65 -10.76 -29.84
CA LEU A 729 29.88 -9.52 -29.74
C LEU A 729 28.85 -9.34 -30.87
N VAL A 730 29.14 -9.80 -32.09
CA VAL A 730 28.13 -9.77 -33.17
C VAL A 730 27.05 -10.83 -32.97
N LYS A 731 27.38 -12.05 -32.48
CA LYS A 731 26.34 -13.01 -32.05
C LYS A 731 25.44 -12.40 -30.97
N LEU A 732 26.03 -11.71 -29.99
CA LEU A 732 25.30 -11.07 -28.89
C LEU A 732 24.40 -9.95 -29.40
N GLN A 733 24.90 -9.10 -30.30
CA GLN A 733 24.12 -8.06 -30.98
C GLN A 733 22.93 -8.64 -31.78
N LEU A 734 23.06 -9.83 -32.35
CA LEU A 734 21.96 -10.53 -33.04
C LEU A 734 20.96 -11.20 -32.07
N LEU A 735 21.44 -11.76 -30.95
CA LEU A 735 20.58 -12.30 -29.88
C LEU A 735 19.75 -11.17 -29.26
N ASP A 736 20.40 -10.08 -28.84
CA ASP A 736 19.77 -8.90 -28.27
C ASP A 736 18.82 -8.21 -29.26
N ALA A 737 19.11 -8.27 -30.56
CA ALA A 737 18.20 -7.81 -31.62
C ALA A 737 16.92 -8.66 -31.73
N LEU A 738 16.99 -9.98 -31.48
CA LEU A 738 15.81 -10.85 -31.53
C LEU A 738 15.00 -10.78 -30.23
N THR A 739 15.67 -10.81 -29.07
CA THR A 739 15.01 -10.71 -27.76
C THR A 739 14.56 -9.29 -27.45
N ALA A 740 15.12 -8.26 -28.09
CA ALA A 740 14.99 -6.85 -27.69
C ALA A 740 15.53 -6.56 -26.27
N GLN A 741 16.69 -7.11 -25.93
CA GLN A 741 17.41 -6.76 -24.70
C GLN A 741 17.84 -5.28 -24.74
N GLY A 742 17.16 -4.45 -23.96
CA GLY A 742 17.28 -3.00 -24.02
C GLY A 742 18.49 -2.44 -23.26
N ASP A 743 18.95 -3.12 -22.21
CA ASP A 743 19.98 -2.62 -21.29
C ASP A 743 21.37 -3.27 -21.46
N ARG A 744 21.68 -3.83 -22.64
CA ARG A 744 23.01 -4.40 -22.90
C ARG A 744 24.10 -3.32 -22.88
N HIS A 745 24.76 -3.13 -21.73
CA HIS A 745 25.98 -2.35 -21.58
C HIS A 745 27.19 -3.21 -21.21
N GLN A 746 28.38 -2.60 -21.08
CA GLN A 746 29.69 -3.26 -20.99
C GLN A 746 29.94 -4.04 -19.69
N ALA A 747 28.99 -4.04 -18.76
CA ALA A 747 29.02 -4.82 -17.53
C ALA A 747 28.07 -6.04 -17.59
N ASN A 748 27.16 -6.09 -18.59
CA ASN A 748 26.14 -7.13 -18.73
C ASN A 748 26.60 -8.20 -19.74
N TYR A 749 27.91 -8.33 -19.94
CA TYR A 749 28.54 -9.46 -20.63
C TYR A 749 29.98 -9.64 -20.13
N ILE A 750 30.47 -10.88 -20.25
CA ILE A 750 31.81 -11.30 -19.84
C ILE A 750 32.51 -11.93 -21.04
N VAL A 751 33.75 -11.53 -21.30
CA VAL A 751 34.61 -12.15 -22.31
C VAL A 751 35.39 -13.27 -21.63
N THR A 752 35.14 -14.51 -22.03
CA THR A 752 35.74 -15.69 -21.40
C THR A 752 37.15 -15.93 -21.92
N GLN A 753 38.00 -16.54 -21.09
CA GLN A 753 39.37 -16.90 -21.44
C GLN A 753 39.71 -18.33 -21.03
N ASP A 754 40.66 -18.94 -21.74
CA ASP A 754 41.27 -20.21 -21.31
C ASP A 754 42.28 -20.01 -20.16
N ALA A 755 42.79 -21.10 -19.61
CA ALA A 755 43.82 -21.09 -18.55
C ALA A 755 45.20 -20.58 -19.02
N GLN A 756 45.33 -20.08 -20.25
CA GLN A 756 46.51 -19.42 -20.80
C GLN A 756 46.24 -17.92 -21.10
N GLY A 757 44.99 -17.45 -20.96
CA GLY A 757 44.58 -16.07 -21.21
C GLY A 757 44.10 -15.78 -22.63
N HIS A 758 43.97 -16.79 -23.50
CA HIS A 758 43.40 -16.59 -24.85
C HIS A 758 41.88 -16.43 -24.75
N TYR A 759 41.30 -15.53 -25.53
CA TYR A 759 39.85 -15.33 -25.57
C TYR A 759 39.12 -16.55 -26.15
N THR A 760 38.14 -17.09 -25.41
CA THR A 760 37.38 -18.29 -25.79
C THR A 760 35.95 -17.99 -26.23
N GLY A 761 35.40 -16.82 -25.87
CA GLY A 761 34.04 -16.44 -26.25
C GLY A 761 33.53 -15.21 -25.52
N VAL A 762 32.22 -14.97 -25.63
CA VAL A 762 31.47 -13.92 -24.93
C VAL A 762 30.26 -14.58 -24.29
N VAL A 763 29.97 -14.23 -23.04
CA VAL A 763 28.85 -14.74 -22.25
C VAL A 763 27.96 -13.58 -21.80
N ALA A 764 26.66 -13.70 -22.02
CA ALA A 764 25.65 -12.68 -21.77
C ALA A 764 24.95 -12.89 -20.44
N ILE A 765 25.02 -11.89 -19.55
CA ILE A 765 24.42 -11.91 -18.21
C ILE A 765 23.40 -10.77 -18.07
N ASP A 766 22.62 -10.76 -16.99
CA ASP A 766 21.59 -9.75 -16.69
C ASP A 766 20.63 -9.52 -17.89
N ASN A 767 19.97 -10.61 -18.29
CA ASN A 767 19.10 -10.67 -19.46
C ASN A 767 17.63 -10.37 -19.12
N ASP A 768 17.36 -9.70 -17.99
CA ASP A 768 16.00 -9.43 -17.51
C ASP A 768 15.27 -8.35 -18.30
N GLN A 769 15.94 -7.24 -18.66
CA GLN A 769 15.37 -6.15 -19.45
C GLN A 769 15.23 -6.48 -20.96
N ALA A 770 14.76 -7.70 -21.27
CA ALA A 770 14.50 -8.21 -22.61
C ALA A 770 13.00 -8.44 -22.87
N PHE A 771 12.66 -8.57 -24.15
CA PHE A 771 11.31 -8.68 -24.69
C PHE A 771 10.47 -7.42 -24.38
N GLY A 772 9.15 -7.48 -24.59
CA GLY A 772 8.27 -6.30 -24.59
C GLY A 772 7.69 -5.95 -25.96
N THR A 773 6.61 -5.17 -25.90
CA THR A 773 5.62 -5.01 -26.99
C THR A 773 5.91 -3.89 -27.99
N ARG A 774 6.84 -2.96 -27.71
CA ARG A 774 6.97 -1.70 -28.48
C ARG A 774 8.05 -1.70 -29.57
N ILE A 775 9.01 -2.61 -29.53
CA ILE A 775 10.13 -2.66 -30.49
C ILE A 775 9.97 -3.86 -31.41
N GLY A 776 9.33 -3.64 -32.56
CA GLY A 776 9.17 -4.65 -33.63
C GLY A 776 10.28 -4.64 -34.69
N ASN A 777 11.00 -3.52 -34.85
CA ASN A 777 12.20 -3.42 -35.69
C ASN A 777 13.43 -3.29 -34.79
N PRO A 778 14.39 -4.25 -34.81
CA PRO A 778 15.54 -4.21 -33.91
C PRO A 778 16.44 -2.97 -34.07
N ASN A 779 16.40 -2.29 -35.21
CA ASN A 779 17.14 -1.04 -35.40
C ASN A 779 16.63 0.10 -34.49
N ASP A 780 15.44 -0.04 -33.89
CA ASP A 780 14.88 0.92 -32.94
C ASP A 780 15.39 0.71 -31.49
N LEU A 781 16.20 -0.35 -31.24
CA LEU A 781 16.95 -0.55 -29.98
C LEU A 781 18.08 0.48 -29.76
N LEU A 782 18.38 1.28 -30.78
CA LEU A 782 19.45 2.28 -30.78
C LEU A 782 19.36 3.22 -29.56
N ARG A 783 20.41 3.23 -28.75
CA ARG A 783 20.61 4.21 -27.66
C ARG A 783 20.57 5.65 -28.20
N ARG A 784 19.83 6.52 -27.52
CA ARG A 784 19.84 7.97 -27.80
C ARG A 784 21.19 8.59 -27.47
N VAL A 785 21.91 9.08 -28.49
CA VAL A 785 23.14 9.86 -28.34
C VAL A 785 22.86 11.33 -28.69
N SER A 786 22.82 12.18 -27.64
CA SER A 786 22.85 13.66 -27.68
C SER A 786 22.25 14.34 -28.93
N GLY A 787 20.97 14.12 -29.22
CA GLY A 787 20.23 14.84 -30.26
C GLY A 787 20.58 14.50 -31.71
N GLY A 788 21.46 13.52 -31.95
CA GLY A 788 21.81 13.06 -33.30
C GLY A 788 20.64 12.39 -34.02
N VAL A 789 20.64 12.46 -35.36
CA VAL A 789 19.76 11.68 -36.22
C VAL A 789 20.62 10.73 -37.05
N VAL A 790 20.60 9.45 -36.70
CA VAL A 790 21.31 8.37 -37.37
C VAL A 790 20.43 7.83 -38.51
N THR A 791 21.02 7.38 -39.61
CA THR A 791 20.30 6.66 -40.68
C THR A 791 20.66 5.18 -40.60
N GLY A 792 19.66 4.31 -40.46
CA GLY A 792 19.87 2.87 -40.31
C GLY A 792 20.17 2.13 -41.62
N PRO A 793 20.46 0.81 -41.55
CA PRO A 793 20.74 -0.03 -42.73
C PRO A 793 19.52 -0.20 -43.66
N ASP A 794 18.32 0.09 -43.15
CA ASP A 794 17.04 0.18 -43.88
C ASP A 794 16.81 1.56 -44.52
N GLY A 795 17.73 2.52 -44.35
CA GLY A 795 17.61 3.90 -44.82
C GLY A 795 16.70 4.79 -43.94
N VAL A 796 16.15 4.27 -42.84
CA VAL A 796 15.23 5.01 -41.97
C VAL A 796 16.02 5.86 -40.96
N LYS A 797 15.58 7.10 -40.74
CA LYS A 797 16.20 8.05 -39.81
C LYS A 797 15.66 7.88 -38.39
N ARG A 798 16.57 7.80 -37.41
CA ARG A 798 16.30 7.50 -36.00
C ARG A 798 17.04 8.47 -35.08
N THR A 799 16.45 8.83 -33.95
CA THR A 799 17.11 9.62 -32.88
C THR A 799 17.71 8.76 -31.76
N GLY A 800 17.46 7.45 -31.81
CA GLY A 800 17.58 6.55 -30.67
C GLY A 800 16.58 6.86 -29.55
N LEU A 801 16.48 5.95 -28.58
CA LEU A 801 15.60 6.06 -27.40
C LEU A 801 16.41 6.22 -26.11
N GLN A 802 15.89 7.04 -25.20
CA GLN A 802 16.52 7.31 -23.91
C GLN A 802 16.13 6.22 -22.91
N GLY A 803 17.11 5.61 -22.26
CA GLY A 803 16.91 4.44 -21.40
C GLY A 803 17.15 3.10 -22.10
N LEU A 804 17.59 3.09 -23.37
CA LEU A 804 18.18 1.92 -24.03
C LEU A 804 19.69 2.09 -24.15
N ASN A 805 20.41 0.97 -24.14
CA ASN A 805 21.85 0.87 -24.39
C ASN A 805 22.19 0.17 -25.73
N GLY A 806 21.21 -0.42 -26.42
CA GLY A 806 21.37 -1.15 -27.68
C GLY A 806 21.87 -0.35 -28.90
N VAL A 807 22.08 -1.07 -30.01
CA VAL A 807 22.54 -0.56 -31.31
C VAL A 807 21.69 -1.15 -32.44
N MET A 808 21.88 -0.67 -33.68
CA MET A 808 21.22 -1.20 -34.88
C MET A 808 21.79 -2.56 -35.31
N LEU A 809 21.16 -3.21 -36.30
CA LEU A 809 21.63 -4.50 -36.81
C LEU A 809 23.05 -4.43 -37.40
N PRO A 810 23.88 -5.47 -37.23
CA PRO A 810 25.31 -5.43 -37.55
C PRO A 810 25.59 -5.33 -39.06
N GLY A 811 26.65 -4.62 -39.42
CA GLY A 811 27.07 -4.46 -40.82
C GLY A 811 27.76 -5.68 -41.46
N VAL A 812 28.09 -6.70 -40.66
CA VAL A 812 28.72 -7.97 -41.10
C VAL A 812 28.32 -9.11 -40.17
N VAL A 813 28.15 -10.31 -40.72
CA VAL A 813 27.87 -11.57 -39.99
C VAL A 813 28.60 -12.72 -40.69
N ASP A 814 28.72 -13.88 -40.05
CA ASP A 814 29.24 -15.09 -40.73
C ASP A 814 28.14 -16.07 -41.18
N ARG A 815 28.53 -17.08 -41.97
CA ARG A 815 27.61 -18.11 -42.49
C ARG A 815 26.89 -18.90 -41.40
N ASP A 816 27.52 -19.18 -40.26
CA ASP A 816 26.89 -19.93 -39.17
C ASP A 816 25.77 -19.09 -38.53
N MET A 817 26.02 -17.78 -38.32
CA MET A 817 25.01 -16.85 -37.83
C MET A 817 23.81 -16.77 -38.78
N LYS A 818 24.05 -16.65 -40.09
CA LYS A 818 22.95 -16.63 -41.07
C LYS A 818 22.20 -17.97 -41.09
N ALA A 819 22.89 -19.10 -41.10
CA ALA A 819 22.27 -20.43 -41.13
C ALA A 819 21.39 -20.70 -39.89
N ALA A 820 21.83 -20.27 -38.70
CA ALA A 820 21.04 -20.37 -37.47
C ALA A 820 19.72 -19.58 -37.57
N PHE A 821 19.79 -18.33 -38.02
CA PHE A 821 18.59 -17.53 -38.26
C PHE A 821 17.71 -18.13 -39.35
N ASP A 822 18.27 -18.51 -40.50
CA ASP A 822 17.53 -19.14 -41.62
C ASP A 822 16.72 -20.36 -41.12
N ALA A 823 17.31 -21.22 -40.28
CA ALA A 823 16.66 -22.39 -39.69
C ALA A 823 15.54 -22.06 -38.68
N LEU A 824 15.65 -20.97 -37.91
CA LEU A 824 14.66 -20.58 -36.91
C LEU A 824 13.34 -20.12 -37.55
N THR A 825 12.26 -20.87 -37.34
CA THR A 825 10.92 -20.55 -37.85
C THR A 825 10.11 -19.69 -36.86
N PRO A 826 9.19 -18.84 -37.35
CA PRO A 826 8.22 -18.14 -36.49
C PRO A 826 7.42 -19.09 -35.59
N GLU A 827 7.08 -20.27 -36.09
CA GLU A 827 6.30 -21.29 -35.38
C GLU A 827 7.11 -21.96 -34.27
N GLY A 828 8.41 -22.24 -34.51
CA GLY A 828 9.32 -22.75 -33.48
C GLY A 828 9.60 -21.73 -32.38
N LEU A 829 9.82 -20.46 -32.77
CA LEU A 829 10.00 -19.36 -31.81
C LEU A 829 8.77 -19.16 -30.91
N ARG A 830 7.55 -19.31 -31.46
CA ARG A 830 6.32 -19.31 -30.66
C ARG A 830 6.24 -20.50 -29.71
N ALA A 831 6.47 -21.71 -30.21
CA ALA A 831 6.29 -22.94 -29.43
C ALA A 831 7.19 -23.00 -28.19
N GLU A 832 8.44 -22.54 -28.30
CA GLU A 832 9.41 -22.57 -27.20
C GLU A 832 9.29 -21.39 -26.22
N LEU A 833 8.63 -20.28 -26.61
CA LEU A 833 8.36 -19.13 -25.74
C LEU A 833 6.95 -19.13 -25.12
N ALA A 834 6.04 -19.96 -25.63
CA ALA A 834 4.69 -20.11 -25.10
C ALA A 834 4.73 -20.46 -23.60
N GLY A 835 3.89 -19.80 -22.80
CA GLY A 835 3.86 -19.98 -21.35
C GLY A 835 5.04 -19.37 -20.58
N LEU A 836 6.12 -18.93 -21.24
CA LEU A 836 7.22 -18.17 -20.64
C LEU A 836 7.02 -16.66 -20.75
N LEU A 837 6.39 -16.19 -21.82
CA LEU A 837 6.12 -14.78 -22.08
C LEU A 837 4.66 -14.57 -22.53
N PRO A 838 4.08 -13.37 -22.36
CA PRO A 838 2.77 -13.05 -22.93
C PRO A 838 2.77 -13.10 -24.46
N ASP A 839 1.74 -13.70 -25.07
CA ASP A 839 1.59 -13.81 -26.54
C ASP A 839 1.88 -12.51 -27.32
N PRO A 840 1.46 -11.30 -26.87
CA PRO A 840 1.78 -10.06 -27.57
C PRO A 840 3.28 -9.76 -27.66
N GLU A 841 4.09 -10.20 -26.70
CA GLU A 841 5.54 -10.04 -26.77
C GLU A 841 6.19 -11.07 -27.70
N ILE A 842 5.65 -12.29 -27.73
CA ILE A 842 6.09 -13.37 -28.63
C ILE A 842 5.84 -12.97 -30.09
N GLU A 843 4.68 -12.39 -30.42
CA GLU A 843 4.40 -11.90 -31.78
C GLU A 843 5.32 -10.76 -32.20
N VAL A 844 5.77 -9.91 -31.27
CA VAL A 844 6.75 -8.85 -31.58
C VAL A 844 8.17 -9.45 -31.70
N ALA A 845 8.51 -10.51 -30.96
CA ALA A 845 9.74 -11.29 -31.21
C ALA A 845 9.74 -11.94 -32.61
N VAL A 846 8.59 -12.47 -33.06
CA VAL A 846 8.41 -12.96 -34.44
C VAL A 846 8.54 -11.84 -35.47
N GLN A 847 8.06 -10.63 -35.20
CA GLN A 847 8.31 -9.47 -36.07
C GLN A 847 9.81 -9.17 -36.17
N ARG A 848 10.53 -9.14 -35.03
CA ARG A 848 11.98 -8.94 -34.99
C ARG A 848 12.73 -10.01 -35.79
N LEU A 849 12.38 -11.29 -35.67
CA LEU A 849 12.93 -12.40 -36.45
C LEU A 849 12.84 -12.15 -37.97
N ASN A 850 11.68 -11.70 -38.46
CA ASN A 850 11.46 -11.45 -39.89
C ASN A 850 12.27 -10.24 -40.41
N VAL A 851 12.46 -9.20 -39.58
CA VAL A 851 13.33 -8.06 -39.91
C VAL A 851 14.79 -8.49 -39.95
N ILE A 852 15.25 -9.33 -39.00
CA ILE A 852 16.62 -9.86 -39.00
C ILE A 852 16.88 -10.70 -40.25
N LYS A 853 15.98 -11.64 -40.61
CA LYS A 853 16.09 -12.43 -41.85
C LYS A 853 16.24 -11.53 -43.09
N SER A 854 15.40 -10.51 -43.21
CA SER A 854 15.45 -9.54 -44.32
C SER A 854 16.78 -8.78 -44.40
N HIS A 855 17.38 -8.45 -43.25
CA HIS A 855 18.69 -7.81 -43.14
C HIS A 855 19.83 -8.78 -43.51
N LEU A 856 19.78 -10.04 -43.07
CA LEU A 856 20.77 -11.06 -43.41
C LEU A 856 20.80 -11.35 -44.92
N GLU A 857 19.65 -11.37 -45.60
CA GLU A 857 19.57 -11.43 -47.07
C GLU A 857 20.17 -10.18 -47.75
N GLN A 858 20.11 -9.00 -47.12
CA GLN A 858 20.74 -7.78 -47.61
C GLN A 858 22.26 -7.81 -47.44
N LEU A 859 22.76 -8.31 -46.30
CA LEU A 859 24.19 -8.55 -46.10
C LEU A 859 24.74 -9.56 -47.11
N GLU A 860 24.03 -10.66 -47.36
CA GLU A 860 24.45 -11.71 -48.31
C GLU A 860 24.59 -11.15 -49.74
N ARG A 861 23.61 -10.37 -50.21
CA ARG A 861 23.66 -9.67 -51.51
C ARG A 861 24.76 -8.62 -51.60
N ASN A 862 25.19 -8.06 -50.48
CA ASN A 862 26.25 -7.05 -50.41
C ASN A 862 27.66 -7.67 -50.23
N GLY A 863 27.78 -8.99 -50.08
CA GLY A 863 29.06 -9.67 -49.79
C GLY A 863 29.51 -9.54 -48.33
N MET A 864 28.60 -9.21 -47.41
CA MET A 864 28.87 -9.00 -45.98
C MET A 864 28.43 -10.20 -45.12
N VAL A 865 28.33 -11.39 -45.73
CA VAL A 865 28.22 -12.69 -45.04
C VAL A 865 29.52 -13.45 -45.27
N ILE A 866 30.40 -13.38 -44.27
CA ILE A 866 31.79 -13.85 -44.32
C ILE A 866 31.92 -15.32 -43.92
N ASP A 867 33.07 -15.93 -44.20
CA ASP A 867 33.48 -17.20 -43.61
C ASP A 867 34.04 -17.02 -42.19
N ALA A 868 33.93 -18.04 -41.34
CA ALA A 868 34.11 -17.92 -39.89
C ALA A 868 35.57 -17.67 -39.41
N ASP A 869 36.55 -17.76 -40.31
CA ASP A 869 37.96 -17.38 -40.09
C ASP A 869 38.27 -15.93 -40.51
N GLU A 870 37.38 -15.26 -41.24
CA GLU A 870 37.59 -13.89 -41.74
C GLU A 870 37.36 -12.78 -40.68
N TRP A 871 36.95 -13.13 -39.45
CA TRP A 871 36.69 -12.17 -38.35
C TRP A 871 37.91 -11.31 -37.96
N GLY A 872 39.13 -11.75 -38.28
CA GLY A 872 40.36 -10.97 -38.10
C GLY A 872 40.70 -10.00 -39.23
N SER A 873 39.91 -9.94 -40.31
CA SER A 873 40.25 -9.19 -41.54
C SER A 873 40.13 -7.67 -41.41
N ASP A 874 40.83 -6.94 -42.28
CA ASP A 874 40.69 -5.48 -42.44
C ASP A 874 39.25 -5.08 -42.85
N LEU A 875 38.55 -5.93 -43.60
CA LEU A 875 37.16 -5.71 -44.02
C LEU A 875 36.21 -5.69 -42.81
N VAL A 876 36.33 -6.68 -41.93
CA VAL A 876 35.58 -6.73 -40.67
C VAL A 876 35.98 -5.57 -39.76
N THR A 877 37.29 -5.28 -39.66
CA THR A 877 37.83 -4.15 -38.90
C THR A 877 37.20 -2.82 -39.33
N ALA A 878 37.13 -2.55 -40.63
CA ALA A 878 36.55 -1.33 -41.17
C ALA A 878 35.02 -1.27 -41.04
N THR A 879 34.33 -2.41 -41.16
CA THR A 879 32.87 -2.48 -41.05
C THR A 879 32.38 -2.24 -39.63
N LEU A 880 33.08 -2.76 -38.63
CA LEU A 880 32.68 -2.70 -37.23
C LEU A 880 33.02 -1.37 -36.52
N GLN A 881 33.31 -0.28 -37.25
CA GLN A 881 33.68 1.04 -36.69
C GLN A 881 32.49 1.94 -36.32
N ASP A 882 31.28 1.69 -36.82
CA ASP A 882 30.11 2.53 -36.49
C ASP A 882 29.54 2.20 -35.11
N THR A 883 29.67 3.12 -34.17
CA THR A 883 29.18 3.01 -32.79
C THR A 883 27.66 2.87 -32.68
N ASN A 884 26.92 3.15 -33.75
CA ASN A 884 25.46 3.03 -33.83
C ASN A 884 24.99 1.66 -34.36
N SER A 885 25.87 0.82 -34.91
CA SER A 885 25.56 -0.50 -35.49
C SER A 885 26.60 -1.59 -35.15
N SER A 886 27.46 -1.34 -34.16
CA SER A 886 28.49 -2.28 -33.71
C SER A 886 28.73 -2.13 -32.21
N TYR A 887 28.46 -3.19 -31.43
CA TYR A 887 28.89 -3.26 -30.02
C TYR A 887 30.43 -3.12 -29.92
N VAL A 888 31.18 -3.69 -30.87
CA VAL A 888 32.65 -3.60 -30.93
C VAL A 888 33.16 -2.16 -31.04
N ALA A 889 32.44 -1.26 -31.74
CA ALA A 889 32.78 0.16 -31.78
C ALA A 889 32.31 0.90 -30.53
N ARG A 890 31.03 0.72 -30.15
CA ARG A 890 30.41 1.37 -28.99
C ARG A 890 31.23 1.15 -27.72
N ASP A 891 31.68 -0.08 -27.51
CA ASP A 891 32.33 -0.49 -26.26
C ASP A 891 33.81 -0.15 -26.25
N ARG A 892 34.49 -0.26 -27.40
CA ARG A 892 35.84 0.28 -27.60
C ARG A 892 35.89 1.79 -27.37
N GLN A 893 34.91 2.55 -27.86
CA GLN A 893 34.84 4.00 -27.62
C GLN A 893 34.72 4.29 -26.13
N TYR A 894 33.81 3.60 -25.44
CA TYR A 894 33.59 3.78 -24.00
C TYR A 894 34.84 3.46 -23.16
N ILE A 895 35.51 2.34 -23.44
CA ILE A 895 36.75 1.96 -22.70
C ILE A 895 37.91 2.92 -23.00
N ASN A 896 38.00 3.46 -24.22
CA ASN A 896 39.00 4.50 -24.53
C ASN A 896 38.71 5.81 -23.78
N GLN A 897 37.44 6.21 -23.67
CA GLN A 897 37.06 7.41 -22.91
C GLN A 897 37.42 7.29 -21.42
N LEU A 898 37.15 6.13 -20.79
CA LEU A 898 37.56 5.91 -19.39
C LEU A 898 39.09 5.97 -19.19
N ARG A 899 39.89 5.51 -20.17
CA ARG A 899 41.36 5.62 -20.11
C ARG A 899 41.82 7.07 -20.23
N GLU A 900 41.22 7.84 -21.14
CA GLU A 900 41.49 9.28 -21.29
C GLU A 900 41.14 10.07 -20.02
N GLU A 901 40.05 9.72 -19.34
CA GLU A 901 39.65 10.30 -18.05
C GLU A 901 40.65 9.94 -16.92
N GLU A 902 41.04 8.67 -16.77
CA GLU A 902 42.04 8.26 -15.76
C GLU A 902 43.43 8.86 -15.98
N ASP A 903 43.90 8.98 -17.23
CA ASP A 903 45.22 9.56 -17.50
C ASP A 903 45.22 11.09 -17.28
N LEU A 904 44.08 11.77 -17.48
CA LEU A 904 43.90 13.16 -17.05
C LEU A 904 43.93 13.30 -15.52
N GLU A 905 43.32 12.38 -14.77
CA GLU A 905 43.40 12.37 -13.30
C GLU A 905 44.84 12.14 -12.80
N ARG A 906 45.63 11.30 -13.48
CA ARG A 906 47.05 11.07 -13.17
C ARG A 906 47.94 12.29 -13.43
N GLU A 907 47.64 13.09 -14.45
CA GLU A 907 48.41 14.31 -14.73
C GLU A 907 48.19 15.44 -13.70
N ILE A 908 47.07 15.46 -12.98
CA ILE A 908 46.73 16.55 -12.04
C ILE A 908 47.76 16.65 -10.89
N PRO A 909 48.10 15.58 -10.15
CA PRO A 909 49.15 15.61 -9.13
C PRO A 909 50.53 16.01 -9.67
N GLU A 910 50.94 15.52 -10.84
CA GLU A 910 52.25 15.84 -11.42
C GLU A 910 52.37 17.32 -11.80
N ARG A 911 51.29 17.90 -12.35
CA ARG A 911 51.23 19.34 -12.63
C ARG A 911 51.23 20.17 -11.33
N GLN A 912 50.53 19.74 -10.28
CA GLN A 912 50.56 20.40 -8.97
C GLN A 912 51.93 20.31 -8.28
N ALA A 913 52.72 19.27 -8.53
CA ALA A 913 54.10 19.16 -8.05
C ALA A 913 55.13 19.98 -8.88
N SER A 914 54.68 20.63 -9.97
CA SER A 914 55.53 21.41 -10.89
C SER A 914 55.33 22.93 -10.82
N LEU A 915 54.44 23.40 -9.92
CA LEU A 915 54.05 24.80 -9.71
C LEU A 915 54.49 25.31 -8.32
#